data_AF-A0A2H3ILT3-F1
#
_entry.id   AF-A0A2H3ILT3-F1
#
_cell.length_a   1.000
_cell.length_b   1.000
_cell.length_c   1.000
_cell.angle_alpha   90.00
_cell.angle_beta   90.00
_cell.angle_gamma   90.00
#
_symmetry.space_group_name_H-M   'P 1'
#
loop_
_entity.id
_entity.type
_entity.pdbx_description
1 polymer ?
#
loop_
_entity_poly.entity_id
_entity_poly.type
_entity_poly.pdbx_seq_one_letter_code
_entity_poly.pdbx_strand_id
1 'polypeptide(L)'
;MPEGNFNKVLLLSMDDGKEVVAKIPNPNAGLPDRVTSSEVATMDFVRTNLSSLRMKLTRFSTSKHPLGAEFIIVEKVPGIQLSQVWDQMEGLKKVKLVEELVQFDKRLSTNSFHQYGGLYYNADRNDLNNRFVVGPTTNRKYFDDLRGSLDIDRGPWKSIEDCLAADARREKESIVRLGDSPRLLGISAPQDCIKLPKPPNFTRWIQDERGRQRIDQEKWEEGVKILDSILQNLGAYIGWDGFVSHADYNAMKELMDHFRAKFLENVAETDEEREIWAKAWPFPVSDKTPRSAGLALLIPMDEVDPDIAIRNPDSATSKSVAMAISLLLFFYILLAISSLSKALQQVRHDSDFKPDYILKITAESITVACRTRFSAVVNGTVPGPSLYLKENQTTWIRVYNDLPSDNATIHWHGLSQSVAPWADGTPQASQWPIKAQHFFDYELRPQIGEAGTYFYHSHVGFQAVSASGPLIVEEADGRIPYEYDEERMLFLSELFNNTDKQIEQGLTAPLAQFLWPGESESILVNGNGFPALLGNETDAKMPPEDASFVSDAKCHPDIIQVEVDKTYRFRAIGGVALSPLVFAFEDHDNLTIIAADSSYTQPTETNVIQMAGGQRYDFLLHTKTQEELQALGKTEFWMQIETRYRDQKDTFYAVLSYAKYNASTIPSSPPARPPVSIPYSLQDWLEYTLEPLTPNNFPSTDQVTRQVIMTAAQLDVKSGQYWTINNHTWTEINQHEGDTPFNDTTPTADTPYLVSVYKEGERAIPDYQKAVQNNGWDSELNVFAAELGEVVDIILVNEPAGVIGGYDVHPFHFHGAHVWDMGSGPGVYNATANQERLKDYNPIVRDTSLLFRYGDPYYGDGHNYTSQGWRAWRLKVTDPGVWMVHCHILQHMVMGMQTVWVMGNASEITYSTSPDLVAGYLTYGGDAYGNATYDPLVTHYYDD
;
A
#
# COMPACT_ATOMS: atom_id res chain seq x y z
N MET A 1 37.37 13.98 -11.60
CA MET A 1 37.53 12.85 -10.66
C MET A 1 37.36 13.40 -9.26
N PRO A 2 36.65 12.73 -8.35
CA PRO A 2 36.55 13.21 -6.97
C PRO A 2 37.96 13.22 -6.36
N GLU A 3 38.41 14.40 -5.91
CA GLU A 3 39.65 14.54 -5.14
C GLU A 3 39.34 14.13 -3.68
N GLY A 4 40.09 13.16 -3.16
CA GLY A 4 39.94 12.69 -1.78
C GLY A 4 40.85 13.45 -0.82
N ASN A 5 40.56 13.40 0.48
CA ASN A 5 41.34 14.08 1.51
C ASN A 5 42.82 13.63 1.60
N PHE A 6 43.17 12.44 1.11
CA PHE A 6 44.50 11.83 1.30
C PHE A 6 45.39 11.83 0.06
N ASN A 7 44.83 11.93 -1.15
CA ASN A 7 45.59 11.92 -2.39
C ASN A 7 45.00 12.96 -3.34
N LYS A 8 45.85 13.79 -3.94
CA LYS A 8 45.48 14.54 -5.14
C LYS A 8 45.51 13.60 -6.34
N VAL A 9 44.43 13.55 -7.10
CA VAL A 9 44.25 12.59 -8.18
C VAL A 9 44.19 13.33 -9.52
N LEU A 10 45.16 13.06 -10.39
CA LEU A 10 45.29 13.68 -11.71
C LEU A 10 45.03 12.64 -12.80
N LEU A 11 44.26 13.02 -13.82
CA LEU A 11 44.16 12.25 -15.05
C LEU A 11 45.26 12.76 -16.00
N LEU A 12 46.16 11.89 -16.42
CA LEU A 12 47.22 12.22 -17.38
C LEU A 12 46.94 11.52 -18.70
N SER A 13 46.87 12.29 -19.78
CA SER A 13 46.82 11.78 -21.15
C SER A 13 48.24 11.70 -21.70
N MET A 14 48.66 10.51 -22.10
CA MET A 14 49.99 10.25 -22.64
C MET A 14 50.00 10.48 -24.16
N ASP A 15 51.18 10.74 -24.74
CA ASP A 15 51.34 10.99 -26.19
C ASP A 15 50.91 9.79 -27.07
N ASP A 16 50.84 8.58 -26.50
CA ASP A 16 50.34 7.38 -27.17
C ASP A 16 48.80 7.21 -27.08
N GLY A 17 48.10 8.24 -26.58
CA GLY A 17 46.64 8.28 -26.45
C GLY A 17 46.09 7.51 -25.24
N LYS A 18 46.94 6.90 -24.41
CA LYS A 18 46.48 6.23 -23.19
C LYS A 18 46.29 7.21 -22.05
N GLU A 19 45.30 6.93 -21.22
CA GLU A 19 45.05 7.69 -20.00
C GLU A 19 45.51 6.91 -18.77
N VAL A 20 46.26 7.58 -17.89
CA VAL A 20 46.70 7.05 -16.60
C VAL A 20 46.22 7.96 -15.47
N VAL A 21 45.96 7.37 -14.32
CA VAL A 21 45.62 8.11 -13.10
C VAL A 21 46.88 8.22 -12.25
N ALA A 22 47.32 9.45 -12.00
CA ALA A 22 48.41 9.75 -11.07
C ALA A 22 47.82 10.20 -9.72
N LYS A 23 48.17 9.48 -8.66
CA LYS A 23 47.84 9.81 -7.27
C LYS A 23 49.09 10.37 -6.62
N ILE A 24 49.00 11.58 -6.09
CA ILE A 24 50.05 12.25 -5.33
C ILE A 24 49.54 12.38 -3.91
N PRO A 25 50.16 11.73 -2.91
CA PRO A 25 49.75 11.85 -1.53
C PRO A 25 49.76 13.32 -1.09
N ASN A 26 48.68 13.75 -0.45
CA ASN A 26 48.63 15.08 0.15
C ASN A 26 49.57 15.12 1.38
N PRO A 27 50.06 16.29 1.83
CA PRO A 27 50.90 16.39 3.01
C PRO A 27 50.27 15.85 4.31
N ASN A 28 48.95 15.71 4.32
CA ASN A 28 48.15 15.15 5.42
C ASN A 28 47.81 13.66 5.21
N ALA A 29 48.41 12.95 4.24
CA ALA A 29 48.09 11.54 3.97
C ALA A 29 48.55 10.58 5.09
N GLY A 30 49.48 11.02 5.93
CA GLY A 30 50.15 10.24 6.96
C GLY A 30 51.67 10.33 6.78
N LEU A 31 52.43 9.38 7.34
CA LEU A 31 53.88 9.39 7.16
C LEU A 31 54.25 9.17 5.68
N PRO A 32 55.07 10.06 5.09
CA PRO A 32 55.66 9.84 3.79
C PRO A 32 56.39 8.49 3.74
N ASP A 33 56.43 7.87 2.57
CA ASP A 33 56.97 6.54 2.26
C ASP A 33 56.12 5.37 2.76
N ARG A 34 55.64 5.41 4.01
CA ARG A 34 54.90 4.29 4.61
C ARG A 34 53.48 4.16 4.06
N VAL A 35 52.79 5.28 3.86
CA VAL A 35 51.43 5.28 3.31
C VAL A 35 51.45 4.81 1.86
N THR A 36 52.31 5.40 1.03
CA THR A 36 52.48 5.03 -0.37
C THR A 36 52.90 3.57 -0.53
N SER A 37 53.90 3.10 0.25
CA SER A 37 54.34 1.71 0.18
C SER A 37 53.24 0.72 0.54
N SER A 38 52.42 1.05 1.54
CA SER A 38 51.32 0.17 1.97
C SER A 38 50.15 0.17 1.00
N GLU A 39 49.80 1.34 0.45
CA GLU A 39 48.75 1.48 -0.55
C GLU A 39 49.10 0.69 -1.82
N VAL A 40 50.34 0.81 -2.30
CA VAL A 40 50.82 0.07 -3.48
C VAL A 40 50.78 -1.44 -3.26
N ALA A 41 51.27 -1.92 -2.11
CA ALA A 41 51.25 -3.34 -1.77
C ALA A 41 49.82 -3.88 -1.65
N THR A 42 48.90 -3.10 -1.07
CA THR A 42 47.48 -3.46 -0.96
C THR A 42 46.81 -3.56 -2.32
N MET A 43 47.05 -2.60 -3.22
CA MET A 43 46.50 -2.61 -4.58
C MET A 43 46.98 -3.84 -5.38
N ASP A 44 48.25 -4.22 -5.24
CA ASP A 44 48.81 -5.39 -5.91
C ASP A 44 48.33 -6.71 -5.30
N PHE A 45 48.12 -6.75 -3.98
CA PHE A 45 47.52 -7.89 -3.28
C PHE A 45 46.07 -8.13 -3.74
N VAL A 46 45.26 -7.08 -3.79
CA VAL A 46 43.87 -7.13 -4.26
C VAL A 46 43.82 -7.62 -5.71
N ARG A 47 44.69 -7.08 -6.58
CA ARG A 47 44.80 -7.51 -7.97
C ARG A 47 45.17 -9.00 -8.11
N THR A 48 46.14 -9.46 -7.31
CA THR A 48 46.65 -10.84 -7.42
C THR A 48 45.61 -11.86 -6.94
N ASN A 49 44.82 -11.52 -5.91
CA ASN A 49 43.84 -12.44 -5.32
C ASN A 49 42.41 -12.30 -5.89
N LEU A 50 42.10 -11.19 -6.58
CA LEU A 50 40.83 -10.96 -7.27
C LEU A 50 41.07 -10.92 -8.79
N SER A 51 41.07 -12.10 -9.42
CA SER A 51 41.37 -12.31 -10.84
C SER A 51 40.48 -11.55 -11.86
N SER A 52 39.42 -10.88 -11.41
CA SER A 52 38.48 -10.10 -12.22
C SER A 52 38.79 -8.59 -12.28
N LEU A 53 39.65 -8.04 -11.41
CA LEU A 53 39.95 -6.61 -11.38
C LEU A 53 41.07 -6.24 -12.36
N ARG A 54 40.73 -5.47 -13.40
CA ARG A 54 41.67 -4.97 -14.43
C ARG A 54 42.47 -3.74 -14.01
N MET A 55 42.79 -3.59 -12.72
CA MET A 55 43.61 -2.46 -12.26
C MET A 55 45.10 -2.80 -12.43
N LYS A 56 45.82 -2.03 -13.24
CA LYS A 56 47.25 -2.26 -13.48
C LYS A 56 48.07 -1.10 -12.91
N LEU A 57 48.85 -1.40 -11.88
CA LEU A 57 49.88 -0.51 -11.36
C LEU A 57 51.00 -0.38 -12.40
N THR A 58 51.28 0.85 -12.82
CA THR A 58 52.27 1.12 -13.87
C THR A 58 53.60 1.56 -13.28
N ARG A 59 53.57 2.45 -12.27
CA ARG A 59 54.76 2.98 -11.60
C ARG A 59 54.41 3.61 -10.25
N PHE A 60 55.32 3.57 -9.29
CA PHE A 60 55.20 4.34 -8.05
C PHE A 60 56.57 4.81 -7.56
N SER A 61 56.62 5.77 -6.63
CA SER A 61 57.85 6.20 -5.96
C SER A 61 57.62 6.61 -4.50
N THR A 62 58.57 6.22 -3.64
CA THR A 62 58.59 6.43 -2.18
C THR A 62 59.88 7.20 -1.79
N SER A 63 60.00 8.47 -2.18
CA SER A 63 61.08 9.44 -1.80
C SER A 63 62.49 9.38 -2.44
N LYS A 64 62.68 8.80 -3.63
CA LYS A 64 63.91 9.04 -4.44
C LYS A 64 63.62 9.27 -5.93
N HIS A 65 62.96 10.39 -6.25
CA HIS A 65 62.63 10.75 -7.63
C HIS A 65 62.88 12.24 -7.93
N PRO A 66 63.27 12.63 -9.16
CA PRO A 66 63.45 14.03 -9.55
C PRO A 66 62.24 14.96 -9.34
N LEU A 67 61.04 14.38 -9.20
CA LEU A 67 59.80 15.11 -8.93
C LEU A 67 59.70 15.64 -7.48
N GLY A 68 60.58 15.20 -6.58
CA GLY A 68 60.61 15.66 -5.18
C GLY A 68 59.42 15.24 -4.32
N ALA A 69 58.50 14.42 -4.85
CA ALA A 69 57.30 13.95 -4.18
C ALA A 69 57.02 12.47 -4.48
N GLU A 70 56.28 11.82 -3.59
CA GLU A 70 55.77 10.47 -3.78
C GLU A 70 54.63 10.46 -4.80
N PHE A 71 54.46 9.33 -5.50
CA PHE A 71 53.35 9.19 -6.43
C PHE A 71 53.04 7.71 -6.71
N ILE A 72 51.80 7.47 -7.13
CA ILE A 72 51.30 6.18 -7.65
C ILE A 72 50.66 6.44 -9.01
N ILE A 73 51.10 5.74 -10.06
CA ILE A 73 50.52 5.81 -11.40
C ILE A 73 49.87 4.48 -11.71
N VAL A 74 48.56 4.51 -12.01
CA VAL A 74 47.77 3.35 -12.39
C VAL A 74 47.08 3.57 -13.73
N GLU A 75 46.90 2.51 -14.51
CA GLU A 75 46.11 2.56 -15.74
C GLU A 75 44.65 2.91 -15.43
N LYS A 76 44.04 3.82 -16.21
CA LYS A 76 42.61 4.10 -16.10
C LYS A 76 41.84 2.87 -16.58
N VAL A 77 41.03 2.29 -15.70
CA VAL A 77 40.16 1.16 -16.08
C VAL A 77 39.02 1.69 -16.98
N PRO A 78 38.81 1.13 -18.18
CA PRO A 78 37.68 1.52 -19.02
C PRO A 78 36.37 1.08 -18.37
N GLY A 79 35.41 2.01 -18.26
CA GLY A 79 34.11 1.76 -17.66
C GLY A 79 33.30 3.05 -17.49
N ILE A 80 32.03 2.91 -17.12
CA ILE A 80 31.13 4.02 -16.79
C ILE A 80 31.00 4.09 -15.26
N GLN A 81 30.97 5.29 -14.70
CA GLN A 81 30.80 5.46 -13.25
C GLN A 81 29.43 4.94 -12.83
N LEU A 82 29.39 4.11 -11.78
CA LEU A 82 28.16 3.47 -11.36
C LEU A 82 27.07 4.49 -11.02
N SER A 83 27.39 5.59 -10.34
CA SER A 83 26.44 6.66 -10.02
C SER A 83 25.77 7.32 -11.22
N GLN A 84 26.36 7.25 -12.41
CA GLN A 84 25.77 7.82 -13.63
C GLN A 84 24.72 6.89 -14.26
N VAL A 85 24.78 5.60 -13.95
CA VAL A 85 23.92 4.58 -14.55
C VAL A 85 23.08 3.86 -13.51
N TRP A 86 23.36 4.01 -12.22
CA TRP A 86 22.72 3.27 -11.13
C TRP A 86 21.21 3.49 -11.10
N ASP A 87 20.75 4.74 -11.17
CA ASP A 87 19.31 5.04 -11.09
C ASP A 87 18.55 4.56 -12.34
N GLN A 88 19.24 4.46 -13.46
CA GLN A 88 18.71 3.97 -14.74
C GLN A 88 18.91 2.46 -14.94
N MET A 89 19.62 1.80 -14.02
CA MET A 89 19.92 0.37 -14.11
C MET A 89 18.74 -0.44 -13.60
N GLU A 90 18.25 -1.38 -14.41
CA GLU A 90 17.19 -2.31 -14.02
C GLU A 90 17.54 -3.03 -12.70
N GLY A 91 16.55 -3.26 -11.83
CA GLY A 91 16.75 -3.84 -10.50
C GLY A 91 17.56 -5.14 -10.49
N LEU A 92 17.32 -6.04 -11.46
CA LEU A 92 18.07 -7.30 -11.59
C LEU A 92 19.56 -7.10 -11.93
N LYS A 93 19.92 -6.05 -12.67
CA LYS A 93 21.32 -5.71 -12.94
C LYS A 93 21.99 -5.13 -11.69
N LYS A 94 21.24 -4.37 -10.87
CA LYS A 94 21.72 -3.91 -9.54
C LYS A 94 21.98 -5.09 -8.61
N VAL A 95 21.04 -6.05 -8.54
CA VAL A 95 21.20 -7.26 -7.72
C VAL A 95 22.41 -8.08 -8.15
N LYS A 96 22.58 -8.35 -9.45
CA LYS A 96 23.78 -9.06 -9.95
C LYS A 96 25.08 -8.33 -9.62
N LEU A 97 25.08 -7.01 -9.70
CA LEU A 97 26.24 -6.20 -9.33
C LEU A 97 26.53 -6.30 -7.81
N VAL A 98 25.49 -6.28 -6.98
CA VAL A 98 25.61 -6.49 -5.52
C VAL A 98 26.10 -7.91 -5.22
N GLU A 99 25.61 -8.94 -5.90
CA GLU A 99 26.12 -10.31 -5.79
C GLU A 99 27.60 -10.40 -6.15
N GLU A 100 28.04 -9.74 -7.24
CA GLU A 100 29.46 -9.67 -7.60
C GLU A 100 30.30 -8.97 -6.52
N LEU A 101 29.79 -7.89 -5.91
CA LEU A 101 30.45 -7.21 -4.78
C LEU A 101 30.57 -8.15 -3.56
N VAL A 102 29.50 -8.89 -3.23
CA VAL A 102 29.53 -9.89 -2.14
C VAL A 102 30.53 -11.01 -2.44
N GLN A 103 30.67 -11.44 -3.70
CA GLN A 103 31.69 -12.41 -4.08
C GLN A 103 33.12 -11.83 -3.96
N PHE A 104 33.32 -10.53 -4.17
CA PHE A 104 34.61 -9.87 -3.90
C PHE A 104 34.93 -9.87 -2.41
N ASP A 105 33.97 -9.48 -1.57
CA ASP A 105 34.13 -9.51 -0.11
C ASP A 105 34.43 -10.92 0.37
N LYS A 106 33.71 -11.93 -0.15
CA LYS A 106 33.97 -13.34 0.17
C LYS A 106 35.41 -13.75 -0.19
N ARG A 107 35.93 -13.40 -1.36
CA ARG A 107 37.29 -13.75 -1.80
C ARG A 107 38.38 -13.00 -1.04
N LEU A 108 38.16 -11.72 -0.70
CA LEU A 108 39.08 -11.01 0.18
C LEU A 108 39.07 -11.63 1.58
N SER A 109 37.89 -12.09 2.03
CA SER A 109 37.72 -12.68 3.35
C SER A 109 38.32 -14.08 3.53
N THR A 110 38.68 -14.77 2.45
CA THR A 110 39.34 -16.07 2.52
C THR A 110 40.87 -15.97 2.60
N ASN A 111 41.44 -14.77 2.50
CA ASN A 111 42.88 -14.55 2.61
C ASN A 111 43.26 -14.18 4.05
N SER A 112 43.94 -15.09 4.76
CA SER A 112 44.30 -14.91 6.18
C SER A 112 45.72 -14.37 6.36
N PHE A 113 45.86 -13.25 7.10
CA PHE A 113 47.13 -12.82 7.66
C PHE A 113 47.22 -13.19 9.15
N HIS A 114 48.43 -13.49 9.62
CA HIS A 114 48.69 -13.91 11.01
C HIS A 114 48.91 -12.74 11.97
N GLN A 115 48.87 -11.50 11.46
CA GLN A 115 49.17 -10.27 12.22
C GLN A 115 48.27 -9.12 11.74
N TYR A 116 48.15 -8.07 12.56
CA TYR A 116 47.36 -6.85 12.31
C TYR A 116 48.31 -5.67 12.08
N GLY A 117 48.05 -4.87 11.04
CA GLY A 117 48.89 -3.73 10.67
C GLY A 117 48.76 -3.33 9.20
N GLY A 118 49.62 -2.45 8.67
CA GLY A 118 49.62 -2.13 7.24
C GLY A 118 50.14 -3.28 6.40
N LEU A 119 49.65 -3.47 5.17
CA LEU A 119 50.21 -4.47 4.25
C LEU A 119 51.38 -3.86 3.48
N TYR A 120 52.51 -4.56 3.38
CA TYR A 120 53.72 -4.09 2.69
C TYR A 120 54.32 -5.20 1.82
N TYR A 121 55.21 -4.83 0.89
CA TYR A 121 56.05 -5.82 0.22
C TYR A 121 57.09 -6.40 1.17
N ASN A 122 57.29 -7.71 1.09
CA ASN A 122 58.32 -8.40 1.84
C ASN A 122 59.70 -8.10 1.23
N ALA A 123 60.61 -7.52 2.01
CA ALA A 123 61.94 -7.11 1.54
C ALA A 123 62.87 -8.30 1.23
N ASP A 124 62.60 -9.50 1.76
CA ASP A 124 63.57 -10.60 1.78
C ASP A 124 63.40 -11.69 0.71
N ARG A 125 62.33 -11.78 -0.11
CA ARG A 125 62.19 -12.89 -1.10
C ARG A 125 61.36 -12.61 -2.37
N ASN A 126 61.81 -13.21 -3.48
CA ASN A 126 61.19 -13.27 -4.81
C ASN A 126 60.08 -14.35 -4.97
N ASP A 127 59.50 -14.86 -3.87
CA ASP A 127 58.46 -15.90 -3.91
C ASP A 127 57.05 -15.27 -3.96
N LEU A 128 56.24 -15.64 -4.96
CA LEU A 128 54.89 -15.14 -5.19
C LEU A 128 53.93 -15.43 -4.03
N ASN A 129 54.11 -16.55 -3.31
CA ASN A 129 53.24 -16.95 -2.21
C ASN A 129 53.53 -16.23 -0.88
N ASN A 130 54.65 -15.49 -0.77
CA ASN A 130 55.08 -14.77 0.43
C ASN A 130 55.48 -13.32 0.14
N ARG A 131 54.93 -12.76 -0.94
CA ARG A 131 55.25 -11.41 -1.46
C ARG A 131 54.79 -10.28 -0.54
N PHE A 132 53.74 -10.51 0.26
CA PHE A 132 53.14 -9.50 1.13
C PHE A 132 53.35 -9.86 2.60
N VAL A 133 53.67 -8.85 3.42
CA VAL A 133 53.86 -8.98 4.86
C VAL A 133 53.07 -7.90 5.58
N VAL A 134 52.55 -8.22 6.77
CA VAL A 134 51.92 -7.23 7.63
C VAL A 134 53.01 -6.53 8.44
N GLY A 135 53.07 -5.21 8.33
CA GLY A 135 54.00 -4.34 9.02
C GLY A 135 53.27 -3.31 9.90
N PRO A 136 53.95 -2.24 10.32
CA PRO A 136 53.34 -1.22 11.16
C PRO A 136 52.08 -0.58 10.55
N THR A 137 51.17 -0.09 11.36
CA THR A 137 49.98 0.61 10.87
C THR A 137 50.34 1.92 10.17
N THR A 138 49.57 2.30 9.16
CA THR A 138 49.58 3.63 8.52
C THR A 138 48.53 4.56 9.11
N ASN A 139 47.76 4.11 10.11
CA ASN A 139 46.70 4.90 10.73
C ASN A 139 47.26 6.19 11.36
N ARG A 140 46.74 7.33 10.90
CA ARG A 140 47.18 8.69 11.28
C ARG A 140 47.12 8.96 12.78
N LYS A 141 46.24 8.28 13.54
CA LYS A 141 46.17 8.41 15.01
C LYS A 141 47.52 8.11 15.70
N TYR A 142 48.40 7.33 15.06
CA TYR A 142 49.73 7.00 15.57
C TYR A 142 50.85 7.99 15.17
N PHE A 143 50.53 9.02 14.38
CA PHE A 143 51.51 9.92 13.78
C PHE A 143 51.15 11.40 13.88
N ASP A 144 49.87 11.74 13.79
CA ASP A 144 49.37 13.10 13.89
C ASP A 144 49.52 13.65 15.32
N ASP A 145 49.27 14.96 15.50
CA ASP A 145 49.24 15.61 16.82
C ASP A 145 50.54 15.38 17.62
N LEU A 146 51.67 15.46 16.93
CA LEU A 146 53.03 15.23 17.45
C LEU A 146 53.32 13.79 17.90
N ARG A 147 52.35 12.86 17.86
CA ARG A 147 52.52 11.44 18.24
C ARG A 147 53.53 10.72 17.35
N GLY A 148 53.77 11.20 16.12
CA GLY A 148 54.80 10.70 15.22
C GLY A 148 56.23 10.82 15.76
N SER A 149 56.47 11.75 16.70
CA SER A 149 57.76 11.93 17.38
C SER A 149 57.95 10.99 18.58
N LEU A 150 56.89 10.29 19.01
CA LEU A 150 56.93 9.39 20.15
C LEU A 150 57.40 7.99 19.76
N ASP A 151 58.14 7.37 20.66
CA ASP A 151 58.52 5.96 20.59
C ASP A 151 57.38 5.09 21.15
N ILE A 152 56.38 4.84 20.30
CA ILE A 152 55.16 4.09 20.61
C ILE A 152 55.03 2.88 19.68
N ASP A 153 54.42 1.82 20.21
CA ASP A 153 54.11 0.59 19.49
C ASP A 153 53.12 0.86 18.34
N ARG A 154 53.52 0.51 17.12
CA ARG A 154 52.74 0.73 15.89
C ARG A 154 52.48 -0.57 15.12
N GLY A 155 52.72 -1.73 15.76
CA GLY A 155 52.59 -3.04 15.15
C GLY A 155 53.81 -3.45 14.30
N PRO A 156 53.75 -4.60 13.62
CA PRO A 156 52.57 -5.47 13.47
C PRO A 156 52.21 -6.24 14.75
N TRP A 157 50.93 -6.35 15.03
CA TRP A 157 50.41 -7.00 16.25
C TRP A 157 49.97 -8.43 15.97
N LYS A 158 50.11 -9.35 16.93
CA LYS A 158 49.77 -10.77 16.73
C LYS A 158 48.32 -11.09 17.06
N SER A 159 47.66 -10.22 17.79
CA SER A 159 46.29 -10.36 18.27
C SER A 159 45.57 -9.01 18.26
N ILE A 160 44.23 -9.04 18.36
CA ILE A 160 43.43 -7.80 18.45
C ILE A 160 43.73 -7.12 19.78
N GLU A 161 43.93 -7.91 20.82
CA GLU A 161 44.29 -7.50 22.18
C GLU A 161 45.62 -6.73 22.18
N ASP A 162 46.63 -7.20 21.43
CA ASP A 162 47.91 -6.49 21.29
C ASP A 162 47.75 -5.12 20.62
N CYS A 163 46.88 -5.03 19.60
CA CYS A 163 46.56 -3.79 18.88
C CYS A 163 45.80 -2.80 19.78
N LEU A 164 44.76 -3.25 20.48
CA LEU A 164 44.00 -2.44 21.42
C LEU A 164 44.87 -1.96 22.59
N ALA A 165 45.76 -2.82 23.08
CA ALA A 165 46.71 -2.44 24.12
C ALA A 165 47.73 -1.41 23.60
N ALA A 166 48.11 -1.46 22.31
CA ALA A 166 48.96 -0.45 21.69
C ALA A 166 48.26 0.91 21.57
N ASP A 167 46.96 0.94 21.25
CA ASP A 167 46.16 2.18 21.25
C ASP A 167 46.12 2.83 22.65
N ALA A 168 45.84 2.03 23.69
CA ALA A 168 45.81 2.52 25.06
C ALA A 168 47.19 3.00 25.54
N ARG A 169 48.26 2.27 25.20
CA ARG A 169 49.65 2.68 25.49
C ARG A 169 50.02 3.96 24.75
N ARG A 170 49.62 4.12 23.49
CA ARG A 170 49.82 5.36 22.72
C ARG A 170 49.21 6.55 23.44
N GLU A 171 47.93 6.48 23.82
CA GLU A 171 47.27 7.61 24.49
C GLU A 171 47.95 7.93 25.81
N LYS A 172 48.31 6.91 26.60
CA LYS A 172 49.08 7.11 27.83
C LYS A 172 50.41 7.83 27.57
N GLU A 173 51.23 7.35 26.64
CA GLU A 173 52.51 7.99 26.33
C GLU A 173 52.32 9.40 25.73
N SER A 174 51.27 9.62 24.96
CA SER A 174 50.93 10.95 24.41
C SER A 174 50.63 11.95 25.53
N ILE A 175 49.78 11.57 26.48
CA ILE A 175 49.43 12.41 27.65
C ILE A 175 50.68 12.68 28.50
N VAL A 176 51.50 11.67 28.76
CA VAL A 176 52.68 11.79 29.64
C VAL A 176 53.79 12.63 29.00
N ARG A 177 54.05 12.44 27.70
CA ARG A 177 55.23 13.02 27.02
C ARG A 177 54.94 14.32 26.28
N LEU A 178 53.70 14.55 25.84
CA LEU A 178 53.32 15.73 25.07
C LEU A 178 52.56 16.80 25.90
N GLY A 179 52.19 16.51 27.16
CA GLY A 179 51.56 17.48 28.08
C GLY A 179 50.03 17.59 27.89
N ASP A 180 49.45 18.79 28.10
CA ASP A 180 48.05 19.10 27.79
C ASP A 180 47.76 18.73 26.34
N SER A 181 47.12 17.57 26.16
CA SER A 181 47.26 16.80 24.92
C SER A 181 46.61 17.49 23.72
N PRO A 182 47.28 17.54 22.55
CA PRO A 182 46.62 17.79 21.26
C PRO A 182 45.55 16.70 21.05
N ARG A 183 44.32 17.11 20.69
CA ARG A 183 43.10 16.31 20.48
C ARG A 183 43.13 14.88 21.07
N LEU A 184 42.40 14.66 22.17
CA LEU A 184 42.13 13.31 22.70
C LEU A 184 41.49 12.45 21.60
N LEU A 185 42.21 11.44 21.13
CA LEU A 185 41.69 10.46 20.18
C LEU A 185 41.20 9.28 21.00
N GLY A 186 39.87 9.12 21.09
CA GLY A 186 39.24 8.14 21.98
C GLY A 186 39.76 6.71 21.77
N ILE A 187 39.83 5.96 22.87
CA ILE A 187 40.15 4.52 22.92
C ILE A 187 38.93 3.66 22.50
N SER A 188 37.83 4.31 22.07
CA SER A 188 36.47 3.78 22.16
C SER A 188 35.96 3.03 20.94
N ALA A 189 36.81 2.58 20.00
CA ALA A 189 36.33 1.79 18.87
C ALA A 189 37.29 0.64 18.51
N PRO A 190 36.88 -0.63 18.70
CA PRO A 190 37.57 -1.80 18.13
C PRO A 190 37.76 -1.69 16.61
N GLN A 191 36.98 -0.83 15.94
CA GLN A 191 37.01 -0.56 14.51
C GLN A 191 38.40 -0.12 13.98
N ASP A 192 39.25 0.53 14.78
CA ASP A 192 40.59 0.95 14.34
C ASP A 192 41.54 -0.26 14.11
N CYS A 193 41.37 -1.33 14.90
CA CYS A 193 42.10 -2.59 14.78
C CYS A 193 41.41 -3.58 13.83
N ILE A 194 40.08 -3.50 13.67
CA ILE A 194 39.26 -4.36 12.79
C ILE A 194 39.39 -3.95 11.30
N LYS A 195 39.72 -2.69 11.00
CA LYS A 195 40.00 -2.20 9.62
C LYS A 195 41.36 -2.62 9.06
N LEU A 196 42.19 -3.31 9.86
CA LEU A 196 43.47 -3.86 9.43
C LEU A 196 43.24 -5.23 8.77
N PRO A 197 44.06 -5.66 7.79
CA PRO A 197 43.81 -6.84 6.99
C PRO A 197 43.84 -8.13 7.82
N LYS A 198 42.69 -8.52 8.36
CA LYS A 198 42.35 -9.89 8.68
C LYS A 198 40.84 -10.08 8.57
N PRO A 199 40.35 -11.01 7.75
CA PRO A 199 38.96 -11.39 7.79
C PRO A 199 38.64 -12.34 8.96
N PRO A 200 37.39 -12.32 9.43
CA PRO A 200 36.98 -13.02 10.66
C PRO A 200 37.06 -14.54 10.51
N ASN A 201 37.72 -15.18 11.47
CA ASN A 201 37.61 -16.63 11.66
C ASN A 201 36.32 -16.91 12.44
N PHE A 202 35.22 -17.14 11.74
CA PHE A 202 33.94 -17.54 12.35
C PHE A 202 34.04 -18.98 12.85
N THR A 203 34.62 -19.21 14.02
CA THR A 203 34.44 -20.48 14.76
C THR A 203 34.81 -20.30 16.24
N ARG A 204 33.82 -19.83 17.01
CA ARG A 204 33.57 -19.94 18.47
C ARG A 204 33.27 -18.58 19.10
N TRP A 205 31.99 -18.23 19.13
CA TRP A 205 31.47 -17.24 20.07
C TRP A 205 30.87 -17.99 21.27
N ILE A 206 31.38 -17.72 22.47
CA ILE A 206 30.83 -18.22 23.74
C ILE A 206 29.63 -17.35 24.12
N GLN A 207 28.58 -17.96 24.65
CA GLN A 207 27.25 -17.34 24.88
C GLN A 207 27.25 -16.07 25.77
N ASP A 208 28.31 -15.78 26.51
CA ASP A 208 28.36 -14.68 27.48
C ASP A 208 28.65 -13.29 26.86
N GLU A 209 29.25 -13.23 25.66
CA GLU A 209 29.58 -11.95 24.99
C GLU A 209 28.40 -11.33 24.22
N ARG A 210 27.40 -12.13 23.84
CA ARG A 210 26.15 -11.62 23.22
C ARG A 210 25.34 -10.73 24.17
N GLY A 211 25.40 -11.01 25.47
CA GLY A 211 24.75 -10.18 26.49
C GLY A 211 25.40 -8.81 26.63
N ARG A 212 26.73 -8.73 26.58
CA ARG A 212 27.45 -7.45 26.65
C ARG A 212 27.27 -6.60 25.39
N GLN A 213 27.30 -7.20 24.21
CA GLN A 213 27.03 -6.49 22.97
C GLN A 213 25.62 -5.89 22.93
N ARG A 214 24.63 -6.60 23.49
CA ARG A 214 23.26 -6.12 23.58
C ARG A 214 23.12 -4.93 24.55
N ILE A 215 23.81 -4.97 25.68
CA ILE A 215 23.87 -3.85 26.64
C ILE A 215 24.60 -2.64 26.07
N ASP A 216 25.70 -2.85 25.32
CA ASP A 216 26.44 -1.75 24.69
C ASP A 216 25.69 -1.15 23.50
N GLN A 217 24.90 -1.97 22.78
CA GLN A 217 23.96 -1.49 21.76
C GLN A 217 22.83 -0.66 22.39
N GLU A 218 22.23 -1.12 23.48
CA GLU A 218 21.17 -0.39 24.20
C GLU A 218 21.68 0.98 24.70
N LYS A 219 22.91 1.04 25.24
CA LYS A 219 23.55 2.31 25.65
C LYS A 219 23.85 3.24 24.47
N TRP A 220 24.21 2.67 23.32
CA TRP A 220 24.45 3.44 22.11
C TRP A 220 23.14 4.01 21.56
N GLU A 221 22.07 3.21 21.52
CA GLU A 221 20.73 3.64 21.12
C GLU A 221 20.18 4.73 22.06
N GLU A 222 20.42 4.62 23.37
CA GLU A 222 20.06 5.65 24.35
C GLU A 222 20.84 6.96 24.13
N GLY A 223 22.15 6.87 23.85
CA GLY A 223 22.97 8.03 23.49
C GLY A 223 22.53 8.71 22.19
N VAL A 224 22.08 7.94 21.19
CA VAL A 224 21.52 8.46 19.94
C VAL A 224 20.17 9.14 20.17
N LYS A 225 19.30 8.58 21.02
CA LYS A 225 18.01 9.20 21.39
C LYS A 225 18.19 10.51 22.16
N ILE A 226 19.17 10.60 23.06
CA ILE A 226 19.50 11.85 23.76
C ILE A 226 20.00 12.90 22.77
N LEU A 227 20.86 12.51 21.83
CA LEU A 227 21.36 13.41 20.79
C LEU A 227 20.24 13.89 19.86
N ASP A 228 19.36 13.00 19.43
CA ASP A 228 18.20 13.33 18.59
C ASP A 228 17.23 14.27 19.30
N SER A 229 16.94 14.04 20.58
CA SER A 229 16.14 14.93 21.42
C SER A 229 16.75 16.33 21.57
N ILE A 230 18.09 16.42 21.72
CA ILE A 230 18.80 17.70 21.75
C ILE A 230 18.67 18.43 20.40
N LEU A 231 18.83 17.72 19.28
CA LEU A 231 18.77 18.27 17.92
C LEU A 231 17.35 18.71 17.52
N GLN A 232 16.32 17.95 17.91
CA GLN A 232 14.92 18.28 17.67
C GLN A 232 14.48 19.50 18.47
N ASN A 233 14.84 19.61 19.75
CA ASN A 233 14.49 20.79 20.53
C ASN A 233 15.21 22.05 20.02
N LEU A 234 16.46 21.93 19.55
CA LEU A 234 17.23 23.02 18.93
C LEU A 234 16.61 23.57 17.63
N GLY A 235 15.60 22.90 17.06
CA GLY A 235 14.78 23.46 15.99
C GLY A 235 15.56 23.77 14.71
N ALA A 236 16.38 22.82 14.23
CA ALA A 236 16.59 22.49 12.81
C ALA A 236 17.90 21.72 12.59
N TYR A 237 17.85 20.87 11.55
CA TYR A 237 18.96 20.23 10.85
C TYR A 237 20.09 21.24 10.50
N ILE A 238 21.31 20.98 10.98
CA ILE A 238 22.53 21.69 10.60
C ILE A 238 23.49 20.63 10.09
N GLY A 239 23.95 20.79 8.85
CA GLY A 239 24.62 19.77 8.04
C GLY A 239 25.71 18.96 8.76
N TRP A 240 25.94 17.75 8.22
CA TRP A 240 26.92 16.74 8.65
C TRP A 240 28.39 17.23 8.71
N ASP A 241 28.62 18.50 8.40
CA ASP A 241 29.88 19.20 8.19
C ASP A 241 30.18 20.28 9.25
N GLY A 242 29.29 20.53 10.21
CA GLY A 242 29.62 21.25 11.47
C GLY A 242 29.91 22.75 11.32
N PHE A 243 29.25 23.43 10.38
CA PHE A 243 29.46 24.85 10.10
C PHE A 243 28.18 25.69 10.33
N VAL A 244 28.34 26.91 10.83
CA VAL A 244 27.27 27.92 10.96
C VAL A 244 27.66 29.14 10.14
N SER A 245 26.72 29.67 9.35
CA SER A 245 26.94 30.86 8.54
C SER A 245 27.28 32.06 9.44
N HIS A 246 28.09 33.01 8.94
CA HIS A 246 28.43 34.20 9.73
C HIS A 246 27.21 35.06 10.06
N ALA A 247 26.15 35.01 9.24
CA ALA A 247 24.91 35.75 9.47
C ALA A 247 24.10 35.17 10.64
N ASP A 248 24.18 33.86 10.84
CA ASP A 248 23.38 33.14 11.83
C ASP A 248 24.15 32.88 13.14
N TYR A 249 25.44 33.22 13.20
CA TYR A 249 26.33 32.89 14.32
C TYR A 249 25.83 33.43 15.67
N ASN A 250 25.36 34.68 15.73
CA ASN A 250 24.90 35.28 16.99
C ASN A 250 23.56 34.70 17.45
N ALA A 251 22.63 34.48 16.52
CA ALA A 251 21.34 33.85 16.82
C ALA A 251 21.54 32.42 17.32
N MET A 252 22.46 31.67 16.71
CA MET A 252 22.77 30.29 17.11
C MET A 252 23.49 30.23 18.47
N LYS A 253 24.32 31.23 18.78
CA LYS A 253 24.96 31.34 20.10
C LYS A 253 23.94 31.57 21.22
N GLU A 254 22.99 32.49 21.02
CA GLU A 254 21.91 32.74 21.99
C GLU A 254 21.00 31.52 22.17
N LEU A 255 20.70 30.82 21.07
CA LEU A 255 19.94 29.57 21.09
C LEU A 255 20.70 28.50 21.90
N MET A 256 21.99 28.29 21.63
CA MET A 256 22.83 27.34 22.37
C MET A 256 22.91 27.65 23.87
N ASP A 257 22.99 28.92 24.27
CA ASP A 257 22.99 29.31 25.67
C ASP A 257 21.65 29.02 26.36
N HIS A 258 20.53 29.25 25.65
CA HIS A 258 19.18 28.88 26.12
C HIS A 258 19.04 27.35 26.26
N PHE A 259 19.59 26.59 25.32
CA PHE A 259 19.58 25.12 25.35
C PHE A 259 20.39 24.54 26.48
N ARG A 260 21.58 25.08 26.72
CA ARG A 260 22.40 24.68 27.86
C ARG A 260 21.63 24.84 29.17
N ALA A 261 20.91 25.94 29.34
CA ALA A 261 20.12 26.18 30.55
C ALA A 261 18.99 25.15 30.72
N LYS A 262 18.20 24.90 29.66
CA LYS A 262 17.12 23.89 29.69
C LYS A 262 17.62 22.46 29.88
N PHE A 263 18.73 22.10 29.23
CA PHE A 263 19.35 20.79 29.39
C PHE A 263 19.79 20.56 30.84
N LEU A 264 20.47 21.54 31.45
CA LEU A 264 20.89 21.44 32.84
C LEU A 264 19.70 21.42 33.82
N GLU A 265 18.57 22.02 33.47
CA GLU A 265 17.32 21.89 34.25
C GLU A 265 16.68 20.51 34.17
N ASN A 266 16.76 19.85 33.01
CA ASN A 266 16.10 18.56 32.79
C ASN A 266 16.94 17.34 33.19
N VAL A 267 18.27 17.46 33.19
CA VAL A 267 19.18 16.31 33.33
C VAL A 267 19.91 16.29 34.68
N ALA A 268 19.93 17.41 35.41
CA ALA A 268 20.49 17.46 36.76
C ALA A 268 19.38 17.57 37.80
N GLU A 269 19.21 16.53 38.62
CA GLU A 269 18.18 16.51 39.67
C GLU A 269 18.65 17.24 40.93
N THR A 270 19.97 17.41 41.10
CA THR A 270 20.59 18.07 42.25
C THR A 270 21.55 19.19 41.84
N ASP A 271 21.78 20.16 42.73
CA ASP A 271 22.70 21.28 42.46
C ASP A 271 24.15 20.83 42.26
N GLU A 272 24.56 19.73 42.90
CA GLU A 272 25.88 19.11 42.73
C GLU A 272 26.03 18.46 41.34
N GLU A 273 25.01 17.73 40.87
CA GLU A 273 24.98 17.20 39.50
C GLU A 273 24.94 18.32 38.46
N ARG A 274 24.20 19.40 38.74
CA ARG A 274 24.11 20.55 37.84
C ARG A 274 25.48 21.19 37.66
N GLU A 275 26.28 21.26 38.72
CA GLU A 275 27.65 21.80 38.65
C GLU A 275 28.60 20.88 37.86
N ILE A 276 28.43 19.56 37.97
CA ILE A 276 29.20 18.56 37.21
C ILE A 276 28.83 18.61 35.73
N TRP A 277 27.54 18.59 35.40
CA TRP A 277 27.05 18.70 34.03
C TRP A 277 27.40 20.04 33.39
N ALA A 278 27.33 21.14 34.16
CA ALA A 278 27.74 22.46 33.69
C ALA A 278 29.24 22.54 33.38
N LYS A 279 30.10 21.86 34.16
CA LYS A 279 31.55 21.74 33.92
C LYS A 279 31.88 20.82 32.75
N ALA A 280 31.05 19.80 32.50
CA ALA A 280 31.21 18.88 31.37
C ALA A 280 30.69 19.44 30.04
N TRP A 281 30.03 20.61 30.06
CA TRP A 281 29.50 21.23 28.84
C TRP A 281 30.65 21.62 27.88
N PRO A 282 30.65 21.12 26.63
CA PRO A 282 31.82 21.18 25.75
C PRO A 282 32.11 22.56 25.15
N PHE A 283 31.24 23.56 25.36
CA PHE A 283 31.38 24.93 24.84
C PHE A 283 31.54 25.93 26.01
N PRO A 284 32.77 26.40 26.31
CA PRO A 284 32.99 27.36 27.39
C PRO A 284 32.45 28.75 27.03
N VAL A 285 31.72 29.39 27.95
CA VAL A 285 31.26 30.78 27.80
C VAL A 285 32.48 31.70 27.89
N SER A 286 32.83 32.33 26.77
CA SER A 286 33.91 33.30 26.67
C SER A 286 33.35 34.71 26.72
N ASP A 287 33.52 35.42 27.85
CA ASP A 287 33.31 36.87 28.02
C ASP A 287 34.37 37.68 27.25
N LYS A 288 34.34 37.62 25.92
CA LYS A 288 35.14 38.52 25.07
C LYS A 288 34.25 39.22 24.06
N THR A 289 34.07 40.52 24.32
CA THR A 289 33.44 41.54 23.49
C THR A 289 33.80 41.45 22.00
N PRO A 290 32.86 41.66 21.06
CA PRO A 290 33.20 41.81 19.65
C PRO A 290 33.87 43.17 19.40
N ARG A 291 35.06 43.18 18.79
CA ARG A 291 35.63 44.39 18.19
C ARG A 291 35.03 44.60 16.80
N SER A 292 34.50 45.81 16.63
CA SER A 292 33.96 46.48 15.45
C SER A 292 34.83 46.48 14.19
N ALA A 293 34.17 46.44 13.02
CA ALA A 293 34.26 47.35 11.86
C ALA A 293 34.01 46.58 10.54
N GLY A 294 33.15 46.98 9.60
CA GLY A 294 32.28 48.15 9.48
C GLY A 294 31.58 48.17 8.10
N LEU A 295 30.43 48.86 8.07
CA LEU A 295 29.75 49.63 6.97
C LEU A 295 29.80 49.08 5.53
N ALA A 296 28.72 49.03 4.75
CA ALA A 296 27.63 49.99 4.51
C ALA A 296 26.44 49.22 3.83
N LEU A 297 25.19 49.66 3.69
CA LEU A 297 24.63 50.99 3.38
C LEU A 297 23.09 50.90 3.59
N LEU A 298 22.50 51.92 4.20
CA LEU A 298 21.05 52.15 4.34
C LEU A 298 20.48 52.80 3.07
N ILE A 299 19.22 52.48 2.70
CA ILE A 299 18.37 53.31 1.83
C ILE A 299 17.08 53.63 2.61
N PRO A 300 16.69 54.91 2.76
CA PRO A 300 15.43 55.32 3.36
C PRO A 300 14.32 55.60 2.34
N MET A 301 13.08 55.58 2.83
CA MET A 301 11.87 56.12 2.20
C MET A 301 11.89 57.65 2.19
N ASP A 302 11.29 58.22 1.13
CA ASP A 302 10.47 59.45 1.01
C ASP A 302 10.21 59.60 -0.52
N GLU A 303 9.07 60.02 -1.10
CA GLU A 303 8.22 61.17 -0.82
C GLU A 303 6.93 61.08 -1.70
N VAL A 304 5.89 61.80 -1.28
CA VAL A 304 4.56 61.96 -1.93
C VAL A 304 4.53 63.24 -2.77
N ASP A 305 3.82 63.26 -3.91
CA ASP A 305 3.07 64.45 -4.36
C ASP A 305 1.84 64.05 -5.23
N PRO A 306 0.63 64.57 -4.97
CA PRO A 306 -0.61 64.28 -5.71
C PRO A 306 -1.00 65.40 -6.69
N ASP A 307 -2.22 65.31 -7.23
CA ASP A 307 -2.96 66.29 -8.05
C ASP A 307 -2.77 66.29 -9.58
N ILE A 308 -3.73 65.65 -10.27
CA ILE A 308 -4.48 66.32 -11.35
C ILE A 308 -5.97 65.98 -11.25
N ALA A 309 -6.77 67.03 -11.07
CA ALA A 309 -8.21 67.02 -10.88
C ALA A 309 -9.02 66.98 -12.19
N ILE A 310 -10.23 66.43 -12.05
CA ILE A 310 -11.33 66.27 -13.00
C ILE A 310 -12.03 67.61 -13.28
N ARG A 311 -12.46 67.84 -14.52
CA ARG A 311 -13.59 68.74 -14.87
C ARG A 311 -14.71 67.93 -15.54
N ASN A 312 -15.94 68.22 -15.13
CA ASN A 312 -17.22 67.59 -15.47
C ASN A 312 -18.13 68.67 -16.15
N PRO A 313 -19.40 68.41 -16.55
CA PRO A 313 -19.97 67.51 -17.56
C PRO A 313 -20.85 68.28 -18.59
N ASP A 314 -21.49 67.59 -19.55
CA ASP A 314 -22.90 67.83 -19.95
C ASP A 314 -23.41 66.85 -21.03
N SER A 315 -24.49 66.13 -20.73
CA SER A 315 -25.74 66.11 -21.52
C SER A 315 -26.59 64.86 -21.23
N ALA A 316 -27.89 65.07 -21.24
CA ALA A 316 -28.93 64.24 -20.68
C ALA A 316 -29.41 63.14 -21.64
N THR A 317 -29.05 61.87 -21.38
CA THR A 317 -29.69 60.68 -22.00
C THR A 317 -29.67 59.42 -21.10
N SER A 318 -29.38 59.50 -19.79
CA SER A 318 -29.18 58.29 -18.96
C SER A 318 -30.35 57.86 -18.06
N LYS A 319 -31.47 58.60 -18.01
CA LYS A 319 -32.54 58.29 -17.04
C LYS A 319 -33.49 57.15 -17.44
N SER A 320 -33.52 56.74 -18.71
CA SER A 320 -34.38 55.64 -19.17
C SER A 320 -33.68 54.28 -19.19
N VAL A 321 -32.34 54.25 -19.22
CA VAL A 321 -31.52 53.03 -19.25
C VAL A 321 -31.25 52.51 -17.83
N ALA A 322 -31.09 53.40 -16.85
CA ALA A 322 -30.86 53.01 -15.46
C ALA A 322 -32.06 52.30 -14.80
N MET A 323 -33.29 52.61 -15.22
CA MET A 323 -34.50 51.99 -14.69
C MET A 323 -34.75 50.59 -15.30
N ALA A 324 -34.42 50.38 -16.58
CA ALA A 324 -34.50 49.08 -17.24
C ALA A 324 -33.42 48.11 -16.71
N ILE A 325 -32.20 48.61 -16.46
CA ILE A 325 -31.11 47.81 -15.87
C ILE A 325 -31.43 47.44 -14.42
N SER A 326 -32.03 48.34 -13.63
CA SER A 326 -32.42 48.02 -12.25
C SER A 326 -33.56 47.00 -12.18
N LEU A 327 -34.52 47.03 -13.11
CA LEU A 327 -35.59 46.02 -13.20
C LEU A 327 -35.08 44.67 -13.72
N LEU A 328 -34.13 44.65 -14.66
CA LEU A 328 -33.46 43.43 -15.11
C LEU A 328 -32.56 42.83 -14.03
N LEU A 329 -31.84 43.64 -13.25
CA LEU A 329 -31.10 43.19 -12.08
C LEU A 329 -32.04 42.69 -10.98
N PHE A 330 -33.19 43.33 -10.76
CA PHE A 330 -34.16 42.85 -9.79
C PHE A 330 -34.83 41.53 -10.23
N PHE A 331 -35.07 41.35 -11.54
CA PHE A 331 -35.55 40.07 -12.09
C PHE A 331 -34.47 38.99 -12.09
N TYR A 332 -33.19 39.34 -12.33
CA TYR A 332 -32.06 38.41 -12.19
C TYR A 332 -31.81 38.03 -10.74
N ILE A 333 -31.99 38.95 -9.79
CA ILE A 333 -31.90 38.68 -8.36
C ILE A 333 -33.11 37.83 -7.92
N LEU A 334 -34.32 38.08 -8.43
CA LEU A 334 -35.48 37.24 -8.16
C LEU A 334 -35.39 35.85 -8.81
N LEU A 335 -34.80 35.73 -10.01
CA LEU A 335 -34.53 34.44 -10.65
C LEU A 335 -33.39 33.68 -9.96
N ALA A 336 -32.35 34.37 -9.49
CA ALA A 336 -31.29 33.79 -8.66
C ALA A 336 -31.76 33.40 -7.25
N ILE A 337 -32.79 34.07 -6.72
CA ILE A 337 -33.48 33.65 -5.48
C ILE A 337 -34.48 32.52 -5.76
N SER A 338 -34.93 32.31 -7.01
CA SER A 338 -35.79 31.16 -7.37
C SER A 338 -35.03 29.86 -7.65
N SER A 339 -33.70 29.92 -7.77
CA SER A 339 -32.81 28.78 -7.51
C SER A 339 -32.33 28.83 -6.05
N LEU A 340 -33.27 28.84 -5.11
CA LEU A 340 -33.00 28.31 -3.78
C LEU A 340 -32.76 26.81 -4.00
N SER A 341 -31.50 26.41 -4.18
CA SER A 341 -31.08 25.11 -3.69
C SER A 341 -31.62 25.04 -2.27
N LYS A 342 -32.54 24.10 -2.01
CA LYS A 342 -32.98 23.90 -0.64
C LYS A 342 -31.70 23.62 0.14
N ALA A 343 -31.45 24.43 1.16
CA ALA A 343 -30.32 24.17 2.03
C ALA A 343 -30.52 22.78 2.64
N LEU A 344 -29.46 21.97 2.66
CA LEU A 344 -29.44 20.71 3.38
C LEU A 344 -30.11 20.88 4.75
N GLN A 345 -31.04 19.98 5.08
CA GLN A 345 -31.83 20.10 6.29
C GLN A 345 -31.44 18.98 7.26
N GLN A 346 -31.17 19.37 8.51
CA GLN A 346 -31.15 18.43 9.61
C GLN A 346 -32.58 18.09 10.04
N VAL A 347 -32.88 16.80 10.05
CA VAL A 347 -34.17 16.23 10.39
C VAL A 347 -33.97 15.22 11.49
N ARG A 348 -34.79 15.30 12.54
CA ARG A 348 -34.83 14.27 13.57
C ARG A 348 -35.65 13.09 13.04
N HIS A 349 -35.07 11.91 12.99
CA HIS A 349 -35.78 10.70 12.58
C HIS A 349 -36.44 10.03 13.78
N ASP A 350 -37.44 10.71 14.34
CA ASP A 350 -38.23 10.25 15.48
C ASP A 350 -39.28 9.20 15.08
N SER A 351 -40.26 8.95 15.96
CA SER A 351 -41.32 7.96 15.74
C SER A 351 -42.19 8.23 14.50
N ASP A 352 -42.20 9.46 13.97
CA ASP A 352 -42.97 9.82 12.78
C ASP A 352 -42.20 9.52 11.47
N PHE A 353 -40.87 9.42 11.54
CA PHE A 353 -40.05 9.02 10.41
C PHE A 353 -40.20 7.52 10.12
N LYS A 354 -40.42 7.18 8.85
CA LYS A 354 -40.58 5.81 8.38
C LYS A 354 -39.54 5.51 7.31
N PRO A 355 -38.50 4.73 7.60
CA PRO A 355 -37.59 4.27 6.56
C PRO A 355 -38.33 3.34 5.60
N ASP A 356 -37.92 3.32 4.34
CA ASP A 356 -38.46 2.44 3.30
C ASP A 356 -38.12 0.97 3.60
N TYR A 357 -36.91 0.74 4.13
CA TYR A 357 -36.43 -0.58 4.54
C TYR A 357 -35.84 -0.57 5.94
N ILE A 358 -35.98 -1.70 6.64
CA ILE A 358 -35.35 -1.96 7.93
C ILE A 358 -34.52 -3.24 7.82
N LEU A 359 -33.23 -3.10 8.06
CA LEU A 359 -32.27 -4.19 8.17
C LEU A 359 -31.80 -4.29 9.62
N LYS A 360 -31.75 -5.51 10.15
CA LYS A 360 -31.26 -5.82 11.49
C LYS A 360 -30.14 -6.81 11.39
N ILE A 361 -28.95 -6.39 11.78
CA ILE A 361 -27.77 -7.26 11.85
C ILE A 361 -27.78 -7.91 13.22
N THR A 362 -27.91 -9.23 13.24
CA THR A 362 -28.08 -10.04 14.45
C THR A 362 -27.08 -11.18 14.46
N ALA A 363 -26.72 -11.67 15.64
CA ALA A 363 -25.83 -12.81 15.79
C ALA A 363 -26.67 -14.06 16.04
N GLU A 364 -26.75 -14.95 15.06
CA GLU A 364 -27.65 -16.11 15.08
C GLU A 364 -26.96 -17.40 14.64
N SER A 365 -27.42 -18.53 15.16
CA SER A 365 -27.04 -19.85 14.65
C SER A 365 -27.92 -20.20 13.45
N ILE A 366 -27.36 -20.11 12.25
CA ILE A 366 -28.04 -20.47 11.01
C ILE A 366 -27.76 -21.93 10.64
N THR A 367 -28.78 -22.63 10.12
CA THR A 367 -28.62 -23.97 9.56
C THR A 367 -28.80 -23.93 8.04
N VAL A 368 -27.70 -24.03 7.30
CA VAL A 368 -27.66 -24.04 5.82
C VAL A 368 -26.68 -25.10 5.35
N ALA A 369 -26.92 -25.72 4.19
CA ALA A 369 -26.09 -26.82 3.66
C ALA A 369 -25.76 -27.93 4.69
N CYS A 370 -26.74 -28.31 5.51
CA CYS A 370 -26.62 -29.34 6.57
C CYS A 370 -25.63 -28.98 7.70
N ARG A 371 -25.19 -27.73 7.77
CA ARG A 371 -24.26 -27.21 8.78
C ARG A 371 -24.96 -26.17 9.62
N THR A 372 -24.62 -26.13 10.90
CA THR A 372 -25.06 -25.05 11.79
C THR A 372 -23.87 -24.19 12.17
N ARG A 373 -23.96 -22.88 11.92
CA ARG A 373 -22.88 -21.93 12.15
C ARG A 373 -23.43 -20.70 12.87
N PHE A 374 -22.70 -20.21 13.87
CA PHE A 374 -22.98 -18.90 14.45
C PHE A 374 -22.41 -17.79 13.56
N SER A 375 -23.29 -16.90 13.09
CA SER A 375 -23.01 -15.94 12.03
C SER A 375 -23.66 -14.60 12.32
N ALA A 376 -23.06 -13.51 11.84
CA ALA A 376 -23.78 -12.26 11.65
C ALA A 376 -24.72 -12.39 10.44
N VAL A 377 -26.00 -12.07 10.61
CA VAL A 377 -27.01 -12.19 9.54
C VAL A 377 -27.95 -11.00 9.50
N VAL A 378 -28.50 -10.72 8.31
CA VAL A 378 -29.44 -9.61 8.11
C VAL A 378 -30.86 -10.15 8.15
N ASN A 379 -31.67 -9.64 9.08
CA ASN A 379 -33.06 -10.06 9.32
C ASN A 379 -33.24 -11.58 9.54
N GLY A 380 -32.23 -12.24 10.14
CA GLY A 380 -32.29 -13.67 10.48
C GLY A 380 -32.17 -14.62 9.28
N THR A 381 -31.76 -14.13 8.11
CA THR A 381 -31.67 -14.95 6.88
C THR A 381 -30.29 -14.86 6.22
N VAL A 382 -29.94 -15.92 5.48
CA VAL A 382 -28.81 -15.95 4.54
C VAL A 382 -29.32 -16.51 3.20
N PRO A 383 -29.26 -15.74 2.10
CA PRO A 383 -28.90 -14.33 2.06
C PRO A 383 -29.91 -13.45 2.84
N GLY A 384 -29.51 -12.22 3.12
CA GLY A 384 -30.40 -11.17 3.60
C GLY A 384 -31.54 -10.87 2.61
N PRO A 385 -32.58 -10.15 3.04
CA PRO A 385 -33.73 -9.81 2.20
C PRO A 385 -33.31 -9.01 0.95
N SER A 386 -33.93 -9.29 -0.19
CA SER A 386 -33.72 -8.50 -1.41
C SER A 386 -34.30 -7.09 -1.27
N LEU A 387 -33.56 -6.11 -1.76
CA LEU A 387 -33.98 -4.70 -1.79
C LEU A 387 -34.26 -4.27 -3.23
N TYR A 388 -35.30 -3.47 -3.40
CA TYR A 388 -35.67 -2.88 -4.69
C TYR A 388 -35.72 -1.37 -4.54
N LEU A 389 -34.81 -0.70 -5.24
CA LEU A 389 -34.69 0.75 -5.30
C LEU A 389 -35.12 1.20 -6.70
N LYS A 390 -35.35 2.50 -6.85
CA LYS A 390 -35.71 3.09 -8.14
C LYS A 390 -34.81 4.27 -8.45
N GLU A 391 -34.40 4.39 -9.71
CA GLU A 391 -33.64 5.55 -10.19
C GLU A 391 -34.36 6.87 -9.89
N ASN A 392 -33.58 7.88 -9.53
CA ASN A 392 -34.01 9.23 -9.19
C ASN A 392 -35.06 9.29 -8.08
N GLN A 393 -35.07 8.31 -7.18
CA GLN A 393 -35.89 8.28 -5.98
C GLN A 393 -35.00 8.07 -4.75
N THR A 394 -35.13 8.95 -3.76
CA THR A 394 -34.46 8.79 -2.47
C THR A 394 -35.09 7.61 -1.72
N THR A 395 -34.25 6.70 -1.23
CA THR A 395 -34.62 5.54 -0.41
C THR A 395 -33.88 5.63 0.91
N TRP A 396 -34.62 5.53 2.00
CA TRP A 396 -34.08 5.52 3.36
C TRP A 396 -34.05 4.10 3.91
N ILE A 397 -32.87 3.65 4.35
CA ILE A 397 -32.68 2.31 4.90
C ILE A 397 -32.13 2.40 6.32
N ARG A 398 -32.94 1.99 7.29
CA ARG A 398 -32.51 1.91 8.69
C ARG A 398 -31.81 0.59 8.95
N VAL A 399 -30.55 0.66 9.37
CA VAL A 399 -29.74 -0.50 9.74
C VAL A 399 -29.53 -0.51 11.25
N TYR A 400 -30.09 -1.50 11.93
CA TYR A 400 -29.81 -1.77 13.34
C TYR A 400 -28.60 -2.70 13.47
N ASN A 401 -27.65 -2.32 14.32
CA ASN A 401 -26.64 -3.24 14.82
C ASN A 401 -27.12 -3.85 16.14
N ASP A 402 -27.83 -4.96 16.05
CA ASP A 402 -28.33 -5.73 17.19
C ASP A 402 -27.29 -6.80 17.64
N LEU A 403 -26.05 -6.74 17.14
CA LEU A 403 -24.96 -7.59 17.62
C LEU A 403 -24.64 -7.29 19.10
N PRO A 404 -24.16 -8.27 19.88
CA PRO A 404 -23.92 -8.07 21.32
C PRO A 404 -22.80 -7.08 21.63
N SER A 405 -21.74 -7.08 20.83
CA SER A 405 -20.52 -6.31 21.06
C SER A 405 -19.87 -5.75 19.80
N ASP A 406 -20.11 -6.39 18.66
CA ASP A 406 -19.32 -6.15 17.47
C ASP A 406 -19.87 -4.96 16.69
N ASN A 407 -18.99 -4.25 16.01
CA ASN A 407 -19.36 -3.17 15.09
C ASN A 407 -19.99 -3.74 13.83
N ALA A 408 -20.79 -2.93 13.13
CA ALA A 408 -21.33 -3.31 11.83
C ALA A 408 -21.49 -2.08 10.93
N THR A 409 -21.45 -2.29 9.62
CA THR A 409 -21.86 -1.33 8.59
C THR A 409 -22.61 -2.09 7.50
N ILE A 410 -23.23 -1.36 6.57
CA ILE A 410 -23.66 -1.93 5.30
C ILE A 410 -23.08 -1.07 4.19
N HIS A 411 -22.32 -1.70 3.29
CA HIS A 411 -21.91 -1.14 2.03
C HIS A 411 -22.89 -1.54 0.92
N TRP A 412 -23.14 -0.63 0.00
CA TRP A 412 -24.04 -0.77 -1.14
C TRP A 412 -23.21 -1.00 -2.39
N HIS A 413 -22.79 -2.25 -2.59
CA HIS A 413 -21.81 -2.64 -3.60
C HIS A 413 -22.19 -2.11 -4.99
N GLY A 414 -21.37 -1.18 -5.50
CA GLY A 414 -21.55 -0.53 -6.81
C GLY A 414 -22.36 0.77 -6.80
N LEU A 415 -22.85 1.25 -5.65
CA LEU A 415 -23.69 2.45 -5.51
C LEU A 415 -23.03 3.58 -4.69
N SER A 416 -21.72 3.56 -4.45
CA SER A 416 -21.02 4.56 -3.62
C SER A 416 -21.24 6.03 -4.01
N GLN A 417 -21.47 6.32 -5.30
CA GLN A 417 -21.75 7.66 -5.83
C GLN A 417 -23.22 8.09 -5.67
N SER A 418 -24.06 7.14 -5.27
CA SER A 418 -25.51 7.26 -5.17
C SER A 418 -26.00 7.09 -3.74
N VAL A 419 -25.10 7.31 -2.79
CA VAL A 419 -25.40 7.42 -1.36
C VAL A 419 -24.89 8.75 -0.84
N ALA A 420 -25.48 9.24 0.25
CA ALA A 420 -24.94 10.40 0.94
C ALA A 420 -23.45 10.16 1.32
N PRO A 421 -22.59 11.19 1.37
CA PRO A 421 -21.13 11.00 1.53
C PRO A 421 -20.71 10.14 2.74
N TRP A 422 -21.50 10.16 3.81
CA TRP A 422 -21.31 9.40 5.06
C TRP A 422 -22.10 8.08 5.10
N ALA A 423 -22.58 7.59 3.95
CA ALA A 423 -23.47 6.43 3.85
C ALA A 423 -22.92 5.34 2.90
N ASP A 424 -21.66 5.42 2.48
CA ASP A 424 -21.00 4.34 1.71
C ASP A 424 -20.74 3.09 2.54
N GLY A 425 -20.72 3.18 3.88
CA GLY A 425 -20.63 2.00 4.74
C GLY A 425 -19.23 1.49 5.00
N THR A 426 -18.21 2.30 4.77
CA THR A 426 -16.79 1.91 4.82
C THR A 426 -16.06 2.49 6.04
N PRO A 427 -15.71 1.67 7.05
CA PRO A 427 -15.14 2.14 8.32
C PRO A 427 -13.83 2.95 8.22
N GLN A 428 -13.00 2.66 7.22
CA GLN A 428 -11.72 3.37 7.03
C GLN A 428 -11.85 4.63 6.15
N ALA A 429 -12.96 4.75 5.39
CA ALA A 429 -13.13 5.81 4.40
C ALA A 429 -14.30 6.74 4.76
N SER A 430 -15.54 6.30 4.58
CA SER A 430 -16.72 7.18 4.59
C SER A 430 -17.29 7.48 5.98
N GLN A 431 -17.35 6.50 6.87
CA GLN A 431 -18.13 6.65 8.11
C GLN A 431 -17.60 5.84 9.27
N TRP A 432 -17.96 6.24 10.49
CA TRP A 432 -17.79 5.39 11.65
C TRP A 432 -18.71 4.16 11.55
N PRO A 433 -18.26 2.98 12.03
CA PRO A 433 -19.14 1.83 12.10
C PRO A 433 -20.28 2.06 13.10
N ILE A 434 -21.41 1.41 12.85
CA ILE A 434 -22.55 1.41 13.76
C ILE A 434 -22.15 0.60 14.98
N LYS A 435 -22.10 1.25 16.14
CA LYS A 435 -21.82 0.59 17.42
C LYS A 435 -22.92 -0.41 17.76
N ALA A 436 -22.58 -1.48 18.48
CA ALA A 436 -23.56 -2.39 19.06
C ALA A 436 -24.70 -1.64 19.77
N GLN A 437 -25.94 -2.10 19.57
CA GLN A 437 -27.18 -1.54 20.12
C GLN A 437 -27.51 -0.11 19.61
N HIS A 438 -26.91 0.30 18.50
CA HIS A 438 -27.24 1.54 17.77
C HIS A 438 -27.79 1.20 16.38
N PHE A 439 -28.32 2.21 15.71
CA PHE A 439 -28.74 2.13 14.32
C PHE A 439 -28.32 3.38 13.53
N PHE A 440 -28.27 3.24 12.22
CA PHE A 440 -27.95 4.31 11.28
C PHE A 440 -28.96 4.30 10.14
N ASP A 441 -29.37 5.49 9.70
CA ASP A 441 -30.28 5.66 8.57
C ASP A 441 -29.47 6.05 7.33
N TYR A 442 -29.34 5.11 6.41
CA TYR A 442 -28.66 5.30 5.13
C TYR A 442 -29.59 5.97 4.12
N GLU A 443 -29.06 6.96 3.42
CA GLU A 443 -29.76 7.69 2.37
C GLU A 443 -29.16 7.33 1.01
N LEU A 444 -29.97 6.78 0.12
CA LEU A 444 -29.56 6.37 -1.21
C LEU A 444 -30.44 7.02 -2.27
N ARG A 445 -29.84 7.43 -3.38
CA ARG A 445 -30.55 7.91 -4.56
C ARG A 445 -29.78 7.55 -5.83
N PRO A 446 -30.02 6.35 -6.40
CA PRO A 446 -29.48 5.97 -7.70
C PRO A 446 -29.84 6.99 -8.77
N GLN A 447 -28.90 7.32 -9.65
CA GLN A 447 -29.11 8.26 -10.74
C GLN A 447 -29.81 7.59 -11.93
N ILE A 448 -30.36 8.39 -12.86
CA ILE A 448 -30.87 7.85 -14.13
C ILE A 448 -29.68 7.29 -14.92
N GLY A 449 -29.80 6.03 -15.35
CA GLY A 449 -28.74 5.27 -16.01
C GLY A 449 -28.05 4.25 -15.09
N GLU A 450 -28.43 4.16 -13.82
CA GLU A 450 -27.87 3.22 -12.84
C GLU A 450 -28.78 2.02 -12.54
N ALA A 451 -29.89 1.83 -13.27
CA ALA A 451 -30.69 0.62 -13.17
C ALA A 451 -29.86 -0.62 -13.49
N GLY A 452 -29.95 -1.65 -12.63
CA GLY A 452 -29.06 -2.81 -12.74
C GLY A 452 -29.10 -3.75 -11.53
N THR A 453 -28.17 -4.69 -11.52
CA THR A 453 -28.00 -5.68 -10.45
C THR A 453 -26.85 -5.30 -9.53
N TYR A 454 -27.18 -5.13 -8.26
CA TYR A 454 -26.27 -4.79 -7.17
C TYR A 454 -26.49 -5.75 -6.00
N PHE A 455 -25.77 -5.53 -4.93
CA PHE A 455 -26.03 -6.19 -3.65
C PHE A 455 -25.52 -5.32 -2.52
N TYR A 456 -25.91 -5.66 -1.30
CA TYR A 456 -25.40 -5.02 -0.10
C TYR A 456 -24.71 -6.06 0.77
N HIS A 457 -23.71 -5.64 1.54
CA HIS A 457 -23.04 -6.52 2.49
C HIS A 457 -22.42 -5.73 3.65
N SER A 458 -22.17 -6.40 4.77
CA SER A 458 -21.36 -5.82 5.83
C SER A 458 -19.94 -5.55 5.34
N HIS A 459 -19.36 -4.42 5.75
CA HIS A 459 -18.00 -4.01 5.43
C HIS A 459 -17.17 -3.87 6.72
N VAL A 460 -17.40 -4.79 7.66
CA VAL A 460 -16.66 -4.92 8.93
C VAL A 460 -16.20 -6.37 9.08
N GLY A 461 -14.88 -6.55 9.19
CA GLY A 461 -14.28 -7.87 9.44
C GLY A 461 -14.73 -8.92 8.43
N PHE A 462 -15.15 -10.08 8.91
CA PHE A 462 -15.56 -11.23 8.09
C PHE A 462 -17.08 -11.36 7.93
N GLN A 463 -17.86 -10.41 8.46
CA GLN A 463 -19.33 -10.50 8.52
C GLN A 463 -20.00 -10.63 7.14
N ALA A 464 -19.38 -10.09 6.08
CA ALA A 464 -19.94 -10.08 4.73
C ALA A 464 -20.23 -11.49 4.16
N VAL A 465 -19.56 -12.53 4.71
CA VAL A 465 -19.76 -13.93 4.32
C VAL A 465 -21.22 -14.39 4.48
N SER A 466 -21.95 -13.80 5.43
CA SER A 466 -23.35 -14.15 5.73
C SER A 466 -24.28 -12.94 5.89
N ALA A 467 -23.75 -11.77 6.26
CA ALA A 467 -24.49 -10.52 6.34
C ALA A 467 -24.48 -9.79 4.99
N SER A 468 -25.13 -10.37 3.99
CA SER A 468 -25.21 -9.84 2.62
C SER A 468 -26.50 -10.24 1.92
N GLY A 469 -26.98 -9.44 0.97
CA GLY A 469 -28.21 -9.74 0.24
C GLY A 469 -28.37 -8.96 -1.08
N PRO A 470 -29.28 -9.40 -1.98
CA PRO A 470 -29.46 -8.78 -3.29
C PRO A 470 -30.01 -7.35 -3.22
N LEU A 471 -29.60 -6.48 -4.15
CA LEU A 471 -30.13 -5.13 -4.31
C LEU A 471 -30.36 -4.86 -5.80
N ILE A 472 -31.59 -4.56 -6.19
CA ILE A 472 -31.95 -4.25 -7.58
C ILE A 472 -32.34 -2.78 -7.68
N VAL A 473 -31.80 -2.07 -8.67
CA VAL A 473 -32.25 -0.72 -9.03
C VAL A 473 -33.09 -0.83 -10.30
N GLU A 474 -34.33 -0.39 -10.21
CA GLU A 474 -35.29 -0.37 -11.31
C GLU A 474 -35.20 0.93 -12.12
N GLU A 475 -35.41 0.82 -13.44
CA GLU A 475 -35.44 1.96 -14.36
C GLU A 475 -36.54 2.96 -13.98
N ALA A 476 -36.22 4.25 -14.03
CA ALA A 476 -37.19 5.31 -13.71
C ALA A 476 -38.46 5.23 -14.58
N ASP A 477 -38.29 4.95 -15.87
CA ASP A 477 -39.35 4.89 -16.88
C ASP A 477 -39.90 3.48 -17.16
N GLY A 478 -39.34 2.47 -16.48
CA GLY A 478 -39.68 1.05 -16.65
C GLY A 478 -39.32 0.48 -18.03
N ARG A 479 -38.48 1.16 -18.82
CA ARG A 479 -38.05 0.68 -20.14
C ARG A 479 -36.77 -0.12 -20.02
N ILE A 480 -36.95 -1.43 -20.04
CA ILE A 480 -35.84 -2.38 -20.03
C ILE A 480 -35.34 -2.57 -21.48
N PRO A 481 -34.01 -2.57 -21.73
CA PRO A 481 -33.46 -2.65 -23.09
C PRO A 481 -33.55 -4.04 -23.75
N TYR A 482 -33.86 -5.09 -22.99
CA TYR A 482 -33.96 -6.48 -23.45
C TYR A 482 -35.33 -7.07 -23.14
N GLU A 483 -35.82 -7.90 -24.06
CA GLU A 483 -37.08 -8.63 -23.88
C GLU A 483 -36.82 -9.96 -23.14
N TYR A 484 -37.61 -10.21 -22.12
CA TYR A 484 -37.69 -11.47 -21.38
C TYR A 484 -39.06 -11.57 -20.70
N ASP A 485 -39.46 -12.78 -20.31
CA ASP A 485 -40.77 -13.04 -19.71
C ASP A 485 -40.74 -12.82 -18.19
N GLU A 486 -39.67 -13.25 -17.53
CA GLU A 486 -39.54 -13.26 -16.07
C GLU A 486 -38.07 -13.15 -15.62
N GLU A 487 -37.86 -12.84 -14.34
CA GLU A 487 -36.52 -12.77 -13.73
C GLU A 487 -36.27 -13.90 -12.73
N ARG A 488 -34.99 -14.28 -12.54
CA ARG A 488 -34.53 -15.19 -11.49
C ARG A 488 -33.27 -14.65 -10.83
N MET A 489 -33.22 -14.69 -9.50
CA MET A 489 -32.04 -14.32 -8.72
C MET A 489 -31.11 -15.51 -8.56
N LEU A 490 -29.80 -15.29 -8.70
CA LEU A 490 -28.76 -16.25 -8.33
C LEU A 490 -27.76 -15.55 -7.41
N PHE A 491 -28.03 -15.54 -6.11
CA PHE A 491 -27.07 -15.05 -5.13
C PHE A 491 -26.14 -16.19 -4.72
N LEU A 492 -24.89 -16.14 -5.16
CA LEU A 492 -23.86 -17.13 -4.86
C LEU A 492 -23.06 -16.67 -3.65
N SER A 493 -23.05 -17.47 -2.58
CA SER A 493 -22.31 -17.18 -1.33
C SER A 493 -21.60 -18.43 -0.82
N GLU A 494 -20.85 -18.30 0.27
CA GLU A 494 -20.03 -19.41 0.79
C GLU A 494 -20.34 -19.72 2.25
N LEU A 495 -20.08 -20.96 2.63
CA LEU A 495 -20.14 -21.40 4.00
C LEU A 495 -18.78 -21.94 4.46
N PHE A 496 -18.26 -21.34 5.53
CA PHE A 496 -17.09 -21.81 6.26
C PHE A 496 -17.53 -22.41 7.59
N ASN A 497 -16.85 -23.45 8.04
CA ASN A 497 -17.19 -24.09 9.32
C ASN A 497 -16.80 -23.22 10.53
N ASN A 498 -15.70 -22.48 10.42
CA ASN A 498 -15.24 -21.57 11.47
C ASN A 498 -16.11 -20.31 11.54
N THR A 499 -16.31 -19.80 12.76
CA THR A 499 -17.04 -18.53 13.00
C THR A 499 -16.23 -17.34 12.51
N ASP A 500 -16.91 -16.22 12.23
CA ASP A 500 -16.29 -14.97 11.74
C ASP A 500 -15.08 -14.59 12.61
N LYS A 501 -15.30 -14.58 13.92
CA LYS A 501 -14.29 -14.26 14.94
C LYS A 501 -13.09 -15.21 14.93
N GLN A 502 -13.29 -16.52 14.75
CA GLN A 502 -12.17 -17.47 14.69
C GLN A 502 -11.32 -17.23 13.45
N ILE A 503 -11.97 -16.98 12.31
CA ILE A 503 -11.30 -16.70 11.04
C ILE A 503 -10.47 -15.43 11.19
N GLU A 504 -11.08 -14.34 11.65
CA GLU A 504 -10.38 -13.07 11.89
C GLU A 504 -9.20 -13.22 12.85
N GLN A 505 -9.39 -13.92 13.98
CA GLN A 505 -8.33 -14.16 14.96
C GLN A 505 -7.16 -14.95 14.39
N GLY A 506 -7.41 -15.95 13.53
CA GLY A 506 -6.33 -16.74 12.93
C GLY A 506 -5.61 -16.00 11.80
N LEU A 507 -6.33 -15.18 11.02
CA LEU A 507 -5.73 -14.38 9.94
C LEU A 507 -4.88 -13.21 10.47
N THR A 508 -5.28 -12.62 11.59
CA THR A 508 -4.59 -11.47 12.22
C THR A 508 -3.59 -11.86 13.31
N ALA A 509 -3.37 -13.16 13.53
CA ALA A 509 -2.42 -13.66 14.51
C ALA A 509 -0.96 -13.48 14.05
N PRO A 510 -0.01 -13.39 15.01
CA PRO A 510 1.42 -13.52 14.72
C PRO A 510 1.72 -14.69 13.79
N LEU A 511 2.68 -14.57 12.87
CA LEU A 511 2.94 -15.60 11.85
C LEU A 511 3.16 -17.01 12.43
N ALA A 512 3.76 -17.12 13.62
CA ALA A 512 3.93 -18.40 14.32
C ALA A 512 2.61 -19.05 14.79
N GLN A 513 1.52 -18.30 14.81
CA GLN A 513 0.15 -18.66 15.21
C GLN A 513 -0.86 -18.39 14.09
N PHE A 514 -0.42 -17.95 12.91
CA PHE A 514 -1.30 -17.70 11.78
C PHE A 514 -2.02 -18.98 11.38
N LEU A 515 -3.33 -18.88 11.16
CA LEU A 515 -4.18 -19.99 10.74
C LEU A 515 -4.99 -19.57 9.52
N TRP A 516 -4.88 -20.37 8.45
CA TRP A 516 -5.71 -20.23 7.26
C TRP A 516 -7.05 -20.96 7.46
N PRO A 517 -8.21 -20.35 7.12
CA PRO A 517 -9.53 -20.96 7.29
C PRO A 517 -9.81 -22.15 6.35
N GLY A 518 -8.97 -22.37 5.34
CA GLY A 518 -9.20 -23.42 4.34
C GLY A 518 -10.17 -22.99 3.24
N GLU A 519 -10.59 -23.95 2.43
CA GLU A 519 -11.63 -23.79 1.40
C GLU A 519 -13.03 -23.78 2.02
N SER A 520 -14.02 -23.27 1.27
CA SER A 520 -15.41 -23.27 1.71
C SER A 520 -16.00 -24.69 1.70
N GLU A 521 -16.80 -25.03 2.71
CA GLU A 521 -17.46 -26.35 2.77
C GLU A 521 -18.60 -26.46 1.73
N SER A 522 -19.22 -25.32 1.41
CA SER A 522 -20.36 -25.23 0.49
C SER A 522 -20.39 -23.89 -0.23
N ILE A 523 -20.64 -23.93 -1.54
CA ILE A 523 -21.22 -22.80 -2.28
C ILE A 523 -22.73 -22.87 -2.15
N LEU A 524 -23.33 -21.79 -1.66
CA LEU A 524 -24.76 -21.63 -1.52
C LEU A 524 -25.33 -20.87 -2.71
N VAL A 525 -26.40 -21.40 -3.30
CA VAL A 525 -27.23 -20.71 -4.29
C VAL A 525 -28.51 -20.27 -3.59
N ASN A 526 -28.74 -18.96 -3.49
CA ASN A 526 -29.89 -18.40 -2.77
C ASN A 526 -30.07 -18.95 -1.34
N GLY A 527 -28.95 -19.24 -0.65
CA GLY A 527 -28.93 -19.78 0.71
C GLY A 527 -29.06 -21.31 0.81
N ASN A 528 -29.19 -22.02 -0.32
CA ASN A 528 -29.36 -23.47 -0.38
C ASN A 528 -28.12 -24.15 -0.98
N GLY A 529 -27.84 -25.38 -0.56
CA GLY A 529 -26.69 -26.14 -1.06
C GLY A 529 -26.48 -27.46 -0.34
N PHE A 530 -25.47 -28.19 -0.81
CA PHE A 530 -24.92 -29.37 -0.13
C PHE A 530 -23.48 -29.07 0.32
N PRO A 531 -23.01 -29.68 1.42
CA PRO A 531 -21.59 -29.68 1.71
C PRO A 531 -20.87 -30.54 0.65
N ALA A 532 -19.89 -29.98 -0.04
CA ALA A 532 -19.02 -30.75 -0.95
C ALA A 532 -17.80 -31.32 -0.22
N LEU A 533 -17.37 -30.64 0.84
CA LEU A 533 -16.24 -31.03 1.69
C LEU A 533 -16.72 -31.26 3.13
N LEU A 534 -16.12 -32.23 3.80
CA LEU A 534 -16.14 -32.32 5.26
C LEU A 534 -15.11 -31.35 5.85
N GLY A 535 -15.32 -30.84 7.07
CA GLY A 535 -14.42 -29.82 7.66
C GLY A 535 -12.95 -30.24 7.84
N ASN A 536 -12.62 -31.53 7.73
CA ASN A 536 -11.23 -32.03 7.71
C ASN A 536 -10.64 -32.14 6.30
N GLU A 537 -11.46 -31.94 5.26
CA GLU A 537 -11.09 -32.01 3.84
C GLU A 537 -10.84 -30.62 3.26
N THR A 538 -11.20 -29.54 3.97
CA THR A 538 -11.03 -28.14 3.52
C THR A 538 -9.60 -27.59 3.62
N ASP A 539 -8.64 -28.40 4.07
CA ASP A 539 -7.27 -27.97 4.42
C ASP A 539 -7.20 -26.84 5.48
N ALA A 540 -8.28 -26.62 6.23
CA ALA A 540 -8.31 -25.67 7.33
C ALA A 540 -7.25 -26.02 8.39
N LYS A 541 -6.42 -25.03 8.76
CA LYS A 541 -5.45 -25.17 9.87
C LYS A 541 -6.09 -24.84 11.22
N MET A 542 -7.24 -24.16 11.19
CA MET A 542 -8.02 -23.82 12.36
C MET A 542 -8.69 -25.06 12.95
N PRO A 543 -8.65 -25.26 14.28
CA PRO A 543 -9.49 -26.27 14.90
C PRO A 543 -10.96 -25.87 14.67
N PRO A 544 -11.77 -26.74 14.05
CA PRO A 544 -13.19 -26.46 13.88
C PRO A 544 -13.85 -26.43 15.26
N GLU A 545 -14.72 -25.44 15.51
CA GLU A 545 -15.42 -25.34 16.81
C GLU A 545 -16.28 -26.58 17.06
N ASP A 546 -16.84 -27.17 15.99
CA ASP A 546 -17.55 -28.45 16.05
C ASP A 546 -17.67 -29.13 14.65
N ALA A 547 -16.56 -29.57 14.02
CA ALA A 547 -16.59 -30.24 12.69
C ALA A 547 -17.47 -31.49 12.59
N SER A 548 -17.99 -31.96 13.73
CA SER A 548 -18.84 -33.15 13.83
C SER A 548 -20.34 -32.86 13.71
N PHE A 549 -20.79 -31.59 13.78
CA PHE A 549 -22.21 -31.27 13.75
C PHE A 549 -22.73 -31.12 12.31
N VAL A 550 -22.96 -32.25 11.64
CA VAL A 550 -23.96 -32.32 10.58
C VAL A 550 -25.32 -32.28 11.28
N SER A 551 -26.11 -31.26 11.00
CA SER A 551 -27.48 -31.19 11.54
C SER A 551 -28.33 -32.31 10.94
N ASP A 552 -29.25 -32.90 11.72
CA ASP A 552 -30.30 -33.79 11.20
C ASP A 552 -31.26 -33.05 10.23
N ALA A 553 -31.11 -31.73 10.08
CA ALA A 553 -31.85 -30.93 9.12
C ALA A 553 -31.53 -31.34 7.68
N LYS A 554 -32.59 -31.52 6.88
CA LYS A 554 -32.46 -31.80 5.45
C LYS A 554 -31.94 -30.56 4.71
N CYS A 555 -30.74 -30.63 4.15
CA CYS A 555 -30.29 -29.71 3.11
C CYS A 555 -30.69 -30.19 1.72
N HIS A 556 -30.74 -29.27 0.78
CA HIS A 556 -31.15 -29.48 -0.58
C HIS A 556 -30.49 -28.46 -1.51
N PRO A 557 -30.41 -28.73 -2.82
CA PRO A 557 -29.96 -27.70 -3.77
C PRO A 557 -31.04 -26.62 -3.88
N ASP A 558 -30.68 -25.46 -4.41
CA ASP A 558 -31.68 -24.49 -4.83
C ASP A 558 -32.50 -25.06 -6.00
N ILE A 559 -33.83 -24.85 -5.98
CA ILE A 559 -34.73 -25.29 -7.04
C ILE A 559 -35.25 -24.06 -7.79
N ILE A 560 -34.61 -23.78 -8.92
CA ILE A 560 -34.94 -22.66 -9.81
C ILE A 560 -36.11 -23.09 -10.69
N GLN A 561 -37.31 -22.63 -10.34
CA GLN A 561 -38.55 -22.92 -11.08
C GLN A 561 -38.59 -22.14 -12.40
N VAL A 562 -38.82 -22.83 -13.52
CA VAL A 562 -39.07 -22.22 -14.83
C VAL A 562 -40.26 -22.87 -15.53
N GLU A 563 -40.85 -22.15 -16.48
CA GLU A 563 -41.87 -22.66 -17.39
C GLU A 563 -41.25 -22.96 -18.76
N VAL A 564 -41.94 -23.76 -19.57
CA VAL A 564 -41.51 -24.11 -20.93
C VAL A 564 -41.57 -22.91 -21.87
N ASP A 565 -40.66 -22.86 -22.85
CA ASP A 565 -40.70 -21.91 -23.98
C ASP A 565 -40.73 -20.43 -23.57
N LYS A 566 -40.10 -20.09 -22.43
CA LYS A 566 -39.91 -18.73 -21.91
C LYS A 566 -38.45 -18.32 -21.89
N THR A 567 -38.20 -17.03 -21.98
CA THR A 567 -36.88 -16.41 -21.77
C THR A 567 -36.83 -15.77 -20.39
N TYR A 568 -35.83 -16.16 -19.59
CA TYR A 568 -35.60 -15.62 -18.25
C TYR A 568 -34.37 -14.72 -18.21
N ARG A 569 -34.46 -13.57 -17.54
CA ARG A 569 -33.29 -12.80 -17.09
C ARG A 569 -32.82 -13.36 -15.75
N PHE A 570 -31.66 -13.97 -15.75
CA PHE A 570 -30.97 -14.36 -14.54
C PHE A 570 -30.07 -13.24 -14.07
N ARG A 571 -30.18 -12.87 -12.79
CA ARG A 571 -29.34 -11.88 -12.11
C ARG A 571 -28.37 -12.60 -11.19
N ALA A 572 -27.16 -12.86 -11.66
CA ALA A 572 -26.14 -13.57 -10.92
C ALA A 572 -25.26 -12.60 -10.11
N ILE A 573 -25.11 -12.88 -8.82
CA ILE A 573 -24.40 -12.04 -7.86
C ILE A 573 -23.33 -12.87 -7.14
N GLY A 574 -22.09 -12.38 -7.20
CA GLY A 574 -20.93 -13.00 -6.55
C GLY A 574 -20.76 -12.52 -5.11
N GLY A 575 -21.62 -12.97 -4.21
CA GLY A 575 -21.48 -12.76 -2.75
C GLY A 575 -20.51 -13.75 -2.08
N VAL A 576 -19.57 -14.32 -2.83
CA VAL A 576 -18.57 -15.28 -2.33
C VAL A 576 -17.42 -14.56 -1.62
N ALA A 577 -16.88 -15.17 -0.58
CA ALA A 577 -15.84 -14.58 0.26
C ALA A 577 -14.42 -14.88 -0.25
N LEU A 578 -14.20 -16.02 -0.91
CA LEU A 578 -12.89 -16.54 -1.28
C LEU A 578 -12.84 -17.05 -2.72
N SER A 579 -13.83 -17.84 -3.15
CA SER A 579 -13.67 -18.69 -4.34
C SER A 579 -14.17 -18.04 -5.63
N PRO A 580 -13.33 -17.88 -6.66
CA PRO A 580 -13.81 -17.68 -8.03
C PRO A 580 -14.59 -18.91 -8.49
N LEU A 581 -15.72 -18.68 -9.14
CA LEU A 581 -16.65 -19.71 -9.59
C LEU A 581 -16.73 -19.74 -11.12
N VAL A 582 -17.03 -20.92 -11.65
CA VAL A 582 -17.60 -21.06 -12.98
C VAL A 582 -18.85 -21.92 -12.87
N PHE A 583 -19.91 -21.58 -13.61
CA PHE A 583 -21.09 -22.42 -13.67
C PHE A 583 -21.68 -22.54 -15.07
N ALA A 584 -22.44 -23.61 -15.26
CA ALA A 584 -23.13 -23.94 -16.50
C ALA A 584 -24.40 -24.75 -16.22
N PHE A 585 -25.35 -24.72 -17.16
CA PHE A 585 -26.61 -25.44 -17.06
C PHE A 585 -26.62 -26.66 -17.99
N GLU A 586 -26.99 -27.82 -17.45
CA GLU A 586 -27.15 -29.06 -18.20
C GLU A 586 -28.16 -28.87 -19.34
N ASP A 587 -27.75 -29.20 -20.56
CA ASP A 587 -28.51 -29.02 -21.81
C ASP A 587 -29.02 -27.59 -22.08
N HIS A 588 -28.48 -26.55 -21.43
CA HIS A 588 -28.77 -25.14 -21.74
C HIS A 588 -27.45 -24.41 -21.99
N ASP A 589 -26.86 -24.69 -23.15
CA ASP A 589 -25.54 -24.23 -23.58
C ASP A 589 -25.56 -22.89 -24.32
N ASN A 590 -26.72 -22.24 -24.43
CA ASN A 590 -26.86 -20.92 -25.02
C ASN A 590 -27.38 -19.92 -23.97
N LEU A 591 -26.44 -19.24 -23.33
CA LEU A 591 -26.68 -18.12 -22.41
C LEU A 591 -26.29 -16.83 -23.14
N THR A 592 -27.01 -15.74 -22.88
CA THR A 592 -26.68 -14.43 -23.48
C THR A 592 -26.45 -13.39 -22.39
N ILE A 593 -25.20 -12.98 -22.18
CA ILE A 593 -24.85 -11.89 -21.26
C ILE A 593 -25.40 -10.58 -21.82
N ILE A 594 -26.13 -9.83 -20.99
CA ILE A 594 -26.75 -8.55 -21.34
C ILE A 594 -26.36 -7.41 -20.39
N ALA A 595 -25.79 -7.73 -19.22
CA ALA A 595 -25.18 -6.75 -18.33
C ALA A 595 -24.01 -7.37 -17.57
N ALA A 596 -23.04 -6.52 -17.24
CA ALA A 596 -21.95 -6.84 -16.33
C ALA A 596 -21.88 -5.75 -15.26
N ASP A 597 -21.85 -6.18 -14.01
CA ASP A 597 -22.04 -5.36 -12.83
C ASP A 597 -23.38 -4.59 -12.97
N SER A 598 -23.39 -3.26 -13.04
CA SER A 598 -24.63 -2.49 -13.24
C SER A 598 -24.86 -1.98 -14.66
N SER A 599 -23.95 -2.27 -15.60
CA SER A 599 -23.99 -1.68 -16.95
C SER A 599 -24.49 -2.66 -18.00
N TYR A 600 -25.50 -2.23 -18.76
CA TYR A 600 -25.96 -2.96 -19.93
C TYR A 600 -24.89 -3.05 -21.03
N THR A 601 -24.69 -4.24 -21.57
CA THR A 601 -23.70 -4.57 -22.60
C THR A 601 -24.37 -5.00 -23.88
N GLN A 602 -23.72 -4.86 -25.03
CA GLN A 602 -24.14 -5.60 -26.22
C GLN A 602 -24.28 -7.10 -25.90
N PRO A 603 -25.32 -7.80 -26.43
CA PRO A 603 -25.53 -9.22 -26.17
C PRO A 603 -24.30 -10.05 -26.52
N THR A 604 -23.84 -10.88 -25.59
CA THR A 604 -22.72 -11.79 -25.82
C THR A 604 -23.11 -13.22 -25.48
N GLU A 605 -23.04 -14.11 -26.47
CA GLU A 605 -23.36 -15.53 -26.28
C GLU A 605 -22.24 -16.28 -25.55
N THR A 606 -22.61 -17.16 -24.64
CA THR A 606 -21.70 -18.05 -23.92
C THR A 606 -22.42 -19.30 -23.43
N ASN A 607 -21.67 -20.34 -23.10
CA ASN A 607 -22.22 -21.58 -22.53
C ASN A 607 -21.85 -21.76 -21.04
N VAL A 608 -21.00 -20.87 -20.51
CA VAL A 608 -20.50 -20.90 -19.13
C VAL A 608 -20.40 -19.48 -18.61
N ILE A 609 -20.58 -19.30 -17.31
CA ILE A 609 -20.38 -18.01 -16.65
C ILE A 609 -19.27 -18.16 -15.63
N GLN A 610 -18.23 -17.35 -15.76
CA GLN A 610 -17.19 -17.21 -14.75
C GLN A 610 -17.45 -15.94 -13.95
N MET A 611 -17.31 -16.02 -12.62
CA MET A 611 -17.47 -14.86 -11.75
C MET A 611 -16.68 -15.04 -10.46
N ALA A 612 -16.26 -13.93 -9.87
CA ALA A 612 -15.63 -13.88 -8.57
C ALA A 612 -16.45 -13.02 -7.59
N GLY A 613 -15.96 -12.90 -6.35
CA GLY A 613 -16.54 -12.01 -5.34
C GLY A 613 -16.70 -10.58 -5.88
N GLY A 614 -17.85 -9.97 -5.63
CA GLY A 614 -18.21 -8.60 -6.04
C GLY A 614 -18.75 -8.47 -7.47
N GLN A 615 -18.48 -9.40 -8.38
CA GLN A 615 -18.98 -9.31 -9.76
C GLN A 615 -20.46 -9.66 -9.87
N ARG A 616 -21.16 -9.02 -10.82
CA ARG A 616 -22.53 -9.39 -11.20
C ARG A 616 -22.63 -9.58 -12.70
N TYR A 617 -23.49 -10.50 -13.12
CA TYR A 617 -23.82 -10.68 -14.53
C TYR A 617 -25.31 -10.91 -14.67
N ASP A 618 -25.91 -10.18 -15.60
CA ASP A 618 -27.25 -10.49 -16.04
C ASP A 618 -27.19 -11.22 -17.37
N PHE A 619 -27.88 -12.36 -17.46
CA PHE A 619 -27.90 -13.16 -18.67
C PHE A 619 -29.30 -13.69 -18.98
N LEU A 620 -29.57 -13.87 -20.27
CA LEU A 620 -30.78 -14.50 -20.76
C LEU A 620 -30.55 -16.00 -20.92
N LEU A 621 -31.53 -16.78 -20.46
CA LEU A 621 -31.64 -18.21 -20.74
C LEU A 621 -33.02 -18.47 -21.31
N HIS A 622 -33.07 -19.00 -22.54
CA HIS A 622 -34.30 -19.47 -23.15
C HIS A 622 -34.54 -20.93 -22.77
N THR A 623 -35.73 -21.20 -22.27
CA THR A 623 -36.12 -22.50 -21.74
C THR A 623 -36.69 -23.39 -22.82
N LYS A 624 -36.49 -24.69 -22.65
CA LYS A 624 -36.87 -25.73 -23.60
C LYS A 624 -38.36 -25.78 -23.84
N THR A 625 -38.72 -26.11 -25.07
CA THR A 625 -40.10 -26.40 -25.47
C THR A 625 -40.59 -27.73 -24.89
N GLN A 626 -41.90 -27.93 -24.92
CA GLN A 626 -42.50 -29.18 -24.44
C GLN A 626 -42.01 -30.41 -25.23
N GLU A 627 -41.77 -30.25 -26.54
CA GLU A 627 -41.24 -31.26 -27.45
C GLU A 627 -39.78 -31.63 -27.10
N GLU A 628 -38.94 -30.65 -26.79
CA GLU A 628 -37.54 -30.87 -26.39
C GLU A 628 -37.45 -31.63 -25.06
N LEU A 629 -38.27 -31.25 -24.07
CA LEU A 629 -38.33 -31.96 -22.80
C LEU A 629 -38.77 -33.43 -22.99
N GLN A 630 -39.74 -33.68 -23.88
CA GLN A 630 -40.17 -35.04 -24.22
C GLN A 630 -39.07 -35.84 -24.92
N ALA A 631 -38.32 -35.21 -25.83
CA ALA A 631 -37.21 -35.83 -26.53
C ALA A 631 -36.06 -36.21 -25.57
N LEU A 632 -35.79 -35.36 -24.57
CA LEU A 632 -34.78 -35.60 -23.54
C LEU A 632 -35.27 -36.55 -22.43
N GLY A 633 -36.59 -36.70 -22.26
CA GLY A 633 -37.18 -37.56 -21.24
C GLY A 633 -36.97 -37.06 -19.81
N LYS A 634 -36.73 -35.75 -19.62
CA LYS A 634 -36.49 -35.12 -18.31
C LYS A 634 -37.07 -33.71 -18.23
N THR A 635 -37.36 -33.28 -17.01
CA THR A 635 -37.93 -31.96 -16.66
C THR A 635 -37.10 -31.20 -15.63
N GLU A 636 -35.97 -31.77 -15.21
CA GLU A 636 -35.06 -31.20 -14.23
C GLU A 636 -33.64 -31.31 -14.81
N PHE A 637 -32.88 -30.24 -14.64
CA PHE A 637 -31.54 -30.06 -15.20
C PHE A 637 -30.63 -29.51 -14.13
N TRP A 638 -29.40 -30.00 -14.05
CA TRP A 638 -28.43 -29.49 -13.08
C TRP A 638 -27.81 -28.17 -13.53
N MET A 639 -27.71 -27.21 -12.62
CA MET A 639 -26.71 -26.15 -12.69
C MET A 639 -25.47 -26.65 -11.96
N GLN A 640 -24.37 -26.83 -12.68
CA GLN A 640 -23.08 -27.27 -12.14
C GLN A 640 -22.21 -26.05 -11.88
N ILE A 641 -21.66 -25.93 -10.67
CA ILE A 641 -20.81 -24.83 -10.22
C ILE A 641 -19.47 -25.43 -9.78
N GLU A 642 -18.36 -24.90 -10.27
CA GLU A 642 -17.01 -25.34 -9.90
C GLU A 642 -16.20 -24.19 -9.31
N THR A 643 -15.50 -24.44 -8.21
CA THR A 643 -14.45 -23.53 -7.73
C THR A 643 -13.25 -23.61 -8.67
N ARG A 644 -12.65 -22.46 -8.98
CA ARG A 644 -11.52 -22.35 -9.91
C ARG A 644 -10.37 -21.56 -9.31
N TYR A 645 -9.19 -21.82 -9.87
CA TYR A 645 -7.94 -21.14 -9.54
C TYR A 645 -7.45 -21.31 -8.09
N ARG A 646 -7.98 -22.27 -7.34
CA ARG A 646 -7.51 -22.69 -6.02
C ARG A 646 -7.01 -24.14 -6.05
N ASP A 647 -6.37 -24.59 -4.97
CA ASP A 647 -5.71 -25.89 -4.91
C ASP A 647 -6.70 -27.07 -4.91
N GLN A 648 -7.85 -26.89 -4.26
CA GLN A 648 -8.97 -27.82 -4.32
C GLN A 648 -9.95 -27.40 -5.41
N LYS A 649 -10.48 -28.40 -6.12
CA LYS A 649 -11.48 -28.22 -7.19
C LYS A 649 -12.73 -28.93 -6.76
N ASP A 650 -13.69 -28.15 -6.28
CA ASP A 650 -14.93 -28.64 -5.73
C ASP A 650 -16.08 -28.33 -6.66
N THR A 651 -17.09 -29.18 -6.64
CA THR A 651 -18.26 -29.04 -7.51
C THR A 651 -19.54 -29.02 -6.68
N PHE A 652 -20.35 -28.00 -6.93
CA PHE A 652 -21.59 -27.70 -6.25
C PHE A 652 -22.73 -27.64 -7.27
N TYR A 653 -23.97 -27.69 -6.79
CA TYR A 653 -25.12 -27.90 -7.65
C TYR A 653 -26.37 -27.13 -7.21
N ALA A 654 -27.09 -26.61 -8.20
CA ALA A 654 -28.49 -26.21 -8.11
C ALA A 654 -29.31 -26.94 -9.19
N VAL A 655 -30.64 -26.82 -9.16
CA VAL A 655 -31.53 -27.49 -10.12
C VAL A 655 -32.39 -26.46 -10.84
N LEU A 656 -32.37 -26.48 -12.16
CA LEU A 656 -33.34 -25.81 -13.04
C LEU A 656 -34.51 -26.78 -13.29
N SER A 657 -35.71 -26.44 -12.81
CA SER A 657 -36.87 -27.34 -12.84
C SER A 657 -38.05 -26.75 -13.61
N TYR A 658 -38.54 -27.51 -14.60
CA TYR A 658 -39.76 -27.24 -15.36
C TYR A 658 -41.02 -27.77 -14.66
N ALA A 659 -40.83 -28.54 -13.58
CA ALA A 659 -41.92 -29.10 -12.81
C ALA A 659 -42.35 -28.15 -11.69
N LYS A 660 -43.63 -28.18 -11.34
CA LYS A 660 -44.10 -27.50 -10.12
C LYS A 660 -43.38 -28.07 -8.91
N TYR A 661 -42.97 -27.19 -8.01
CA TYR A 661 -42.22 -27.58 -6.81
C TYR A 661 -42.94 -28.69 -6.03
N ASN A 662 -42.22 -29.77 -5.73
CA ASN A 662 -42.69 -30.86 -4.90
C ASN A 662 -41.56 -31.31 -3.98
N ALA A 663 -41.75 -31.15 -2.67
CA ALA A 663 -40.74 -31.51 -1.67
C ALA A 663 -40.33 -33.00 -1.71
N SER A 664 -41.14 -33.87 -2.32
CA SER A 664 -40.84 -35.30 -2.49
C SER A 664 -39.91 -35.59 -3.67
N THR A 665 -39.72 -34.65 -4.60
CA THR A 665 -38.87 -34.80 -5.80
C THR A 665 -37.54 -34.08 -5.68
N ILE A 666 -37.32 -33.33 -4.59
CA ILE A 666 -36.05 -32.66 -4.32
C ILE A 666 -34.94 -33.71 -4.22
N PRO A 667 -33.84 -33.59 -4.98
CA PRO A 667 -32.71 -34.48 -4.85
C PRO A 667 -32.17 -34.47 -3.42
N SER A 668 -31.99 -35.67 -2.85
CA SER A 668 -31.41 -35.82 -1.50
C SER A 668 -29.88 -35.76 -1.48
N SER A 669 -29.25 -35.74 -2.66
CA SER A 669 -27.80 -35.75 -2.82
C SER A 669 -27.40 -35.14 -4.17
N PRO A 670 -26.16 -34.64 -4.31
CA PRO A 670 -25.62 -34.22 -5.61
C PRO A 670 -25.53 -35.39 -6.61
N PRO A 671 -25.41 -35.10 -7.92
CA PRO A 671 -25.24 -36.14 -8.94
C PRO A 671 -23.93 -36.91 -8.73
N ALA A 672 -23.94 -38.22 -8.99
CA ALA A 672 -22.77 -39.08 -8.79
C ALA A 672 -21.59 -38.77 -9.73
N ARG A 673 -21.84 -38.04 -10.82
CA ARG A 673 -20.84 -37.54 -11.76
C ARG A 673 -21.27 -36.15 -12.25
N PRO A 674 -20.31 -35.24 -12.53
CA PRO A 674 -20.61 -33.96 -13.15
C PRO A 674 -21.40 -34.13 -14.46
N PRO A 675 -22.64 -33.60 -14.57
CA PRO A 675 -23.46 -33.71 -15.77
C PRO A 675 -22.98 -32.78 -16.90
N VAL A 676 -22.20 -31.73 -16.59
CA VAL A 676 -21.71 -30.75 -17.56
C VAL A 676 -20.17 -30.82 -17.65
N SER A 677 -19.65 -30.68 -18.86
CA SER A 677 -18.19 -30.57 -19.10
C SER A 677 -17.81 -29.10 -19.24
N ILE A 678 -17.27 -28.50 -18.18
CA ILE A 678 -16.84 -27.10 -18.18
C ILE A 678 -15.34 -27.01 -18.55
N PRO A 679 -14.94 -26.21 -19.57
CA PRO A 679 -13.54 -26.03 -19.92
C PRO A 679 -12.69 -25.53 -18.74
N TYR A 680 -11.46 -26.05 -18.59
CA TYR A 680 -10.58 -25.63 -17.50
C TYR A 680 -9.98 -24.23 -17.72
N SER A 681 -9.51 -23.94 -18.93
CA SER A 681 -8.84 -22.69 -19.26
C SER A 681 -9.85 -21.58 -19.57
N LEU A 682 -10.12 -20.72 -18.59
CA LEU A 682 -11.05 -19.59 -18.69
C LEU A 682 -10.42 -18.25 -18.27
N GLN A 683 -9.08 -18.12 -18.36
CA GLN A 683 -8.35 -16.90 -17.97
C GLN A 683 -8.60 -15.71 -18.91
N ASP A 684 -9.06 -15.99 -20.14
CA ASP A 684 -9.39 -14.98 -21.15
C ASP A 684 -10.90 -14.87 -21.39
N TRP A 685 -11.74 -15.45 -20.51
CA TRP A 685 -13.19 -15.45 -20.70
C TRP A 685 -13.74 -14.02 -20.67
N LEU A 686 -14.41 -13.63 -21.77
CA LEU A 686 -14.96 -12.29 -22.03
C LEU A 686 -13.97 -11.12 -22.03
N GLU A 687 -12.66 -11.37 -22.00
CA GLU A 687 -11.65 -10.32 -22.14
C GLU A 687 -11.76 -9.67 -23.53
N TYR A 688 -11.83 -8.34 -23.58
CA TYR A 688 -12.02 -7.56 -24.83
C TYR A 688 -13.24 -7.98 -25.67
N THR A 689 -14.30 -8.45 -25.00
CA THR A 689 -15.53 -8.93 -25.67
C THR A 689 -16.74 -8.06 -25.32
N LEU A 690 -16.89 -7.65 -24.05
CA LEU A 690 -18.06 -6.91 -23.60
C LEU A 690 -17.97 -5.43 -23.99
N GLU A 691 -18.84 -4.99 -24.86
CA GLU A 691 -18.99 -3.58 -25.26
C GLU A 691 -20.27 -2.97 -24.68
N PRO A 692 -20.33 -1.67 -24.39
CA PRO A 692 -21.52 -1.05 -23.81
C PRO A 692 -22.68 -1.02 -24.80
N LEU A 693 -23.91 -1.19 -24.30
CA LEU A 693 -25.11 -1.14 -25.13
C LEU A 693 -25.28 0.23 -25.82
N THR A 694 -24.97 1.30 -25.09
CA THR A 694 -24.96 2.67 -25.59
C THR A 694 -23.58 3.30 -25.40
N PRO A 695 -23.18 4.28 -26.23
CA PRO A 695 -21.91 4.98 -26.05
C PRO A 695 -21.74 5.50 -24.62
N ASN A 696 -20.65 5.12 -23.96
CA ASN A 696 -20.38 5.39 -22.55
C ASN A 696 -19.25 6.42 -22.32
N ASN A 697 -18.93 7.22 -23.35
CA ASN A 697 -17.93 8.29 -23.27
C ASN A 697 -16.54 7.86 -22.76
N PHE A 698 -16.08 6.66 -23.11
CA PHE A 698 -14.73 6.19 -22.79
C PHE A 698 -13.66 7.22 -23.20
N PRO A 699 -12.86 7.77 -22.26
CA PRO A 699 -11.88 8.80 -22.58
C PRO A 699 -10.78 8.29 -23.50
N SER A 700 -10.39 9.09 -24.49
CA SER A 700 -9.30 8.74 -25.41
C SER A 700 -7.93 8.88 -24.74
N THR A 701 -6.93 8.20 -25.29
CA THR A 701 -5.59 8.12 -24.68
C THR A 701 -4.87 9.46 -24.59
N ASP A 702 -5.20 10.45 -25.43
CA ASP A 702 -4.70 11.83 -25.33
C ASP A 702 -5.33 12.63 -24.18
N GLN A 703 -6.42 12.14 -23.58
CA GLN A 703 -7.04 12.76 -22.40
C GLN A 703 -6.43 12.26 -21.09
N VAL A 704 -5.68 11.15 -21.11
CA VAL A 704 -5.06 10.54 -19.92
C VAL A 704 -4.05 11.52 -19.31
N THR A 705 -4.26 11.88 -18.05
CA THR A 705 -3.40 12.81 -17.31
C THR A 705 -2.20 12.09 -16.71
N ARG A 706 -2.41 10.86 -16.19
CA ARG A 706 -1.33 10.03 -15.63
C ARG A 706 -1.70 8.56 -15.51
N GLN A 707 -0.69 7.77 -15.19
CA GLN A 707 -0.81 6.36 -14.85
C GLN A 707 -0.42 6.14 -13.39
N VAL A 708 -1.15 5.26 -12.70
CA VAL A 708 -0.89 4.77 -11.35
C VAL A 708 -0.74 3.26 -11.42
N ILE A 709 0.36 2.73 -10.91
CA ILE A 709 0.56 1.28 -10.82
C ILE A 709 0.27 0.84 -9.38
N MET A 710 -0.62 -0.14 -9.22
CA MET A 710 -0.96 -0.75 -7.93
C MET A 710 -0.50 -2.19 -7.93
N THR A 711 0.50 -2.49 -7.13
CA THR A 711 1.17 -3.78 -7.09
C THR A 711 0.72 -4.59 -5.89
N ALA A 712 0.00 -5.69 -6.14
CA ALA A 712 -0.46 -6.62 -5.12
C ALA A 712 0.59 -7.67 -4.81
N ALA A 713 0.97 -7.80 -3.54
CA ALA A 713 1.90 -8.83 -3.07
C ALA A 713 1.56 -9.28 -1.65
N GLN A 714 1.80 -10.57 -1.36
CA GLN A 714 1.70 -11.11 -0.01
C GLN A 714 3.05 -11.04 0.71
N LEU A 715 3.01 -10.72 2.01
CA LEU A 715 4.15 -10.50 2.87
C LEU A 715 4.04 -11.30 4.17
N ASP A 716 5.08 -12.06 4.48
CA ASP A 716 5.22 -12.79 5.74
C ASP A 716 6.22 -12.08 6.66
N VAL A 717 5.75 -11.61 7.83
CA VAL A 717 6.57 -10.97 8.87
C VAL A 717 6.27 -11.59 10.22
N LYS A 718 7.06 -11.28 11.26
CA LYS A 718 6.92 -11.92 12.57
C LYS A 718 5.52 -11.75 13.17
N SER A 719 4.88 -10.60 12.94
CA SER A 719 3.55 -10.30 13.48
C SER A 719 2.37 -10.82 12.68
N GLY A 720 2.59 -11.43 11.52
CA GLY A 720 1.49 -11.95 10.73
C GLY A 720 1.83 -12.15 9.27
N GLN A 721 0.84 -12.61 8.53
CA GLN A 721 0.85 -12.64 7.08
C GLN A 721 -0.10 -11.54 6.59
N TYR A 722 0.41 -10.67 5.73
CA TYR A 722 -0.29 -9.49 5.24
C TYR A 722 -0.36 -9.52 3.72
N TRP A 723 -1.37 -8.86 3.19
CA TRP A 723 -1.37 -8.43 1.81
C TRP A 723 -1.00 -6.95 1.75
N THR A 724 -0.30 -6.60 0.67
CA THR A 724 0.17 -5.25 0.43
C THR A 724 -0.20 -4.77 -0.96
N ILE A 725 -0.46 -3.47 -1.07
CA ILE A 725 -0.54 -2.73 -2.32
C ILE A 725 0.60 -1.72 -2.35
N ASN A 726 1.48 -1.80 -3.35
CA ASN A 726 2.71 -0.99 -3.43
C ASN A 726 3.58 -1.10 -2.16
N ASN A 727 3.63 -2.27 -1.53
CA ASN A 727 4.33 -2.55 -0.26
C ASN A 727 3.71 -1.90 1.00
N HIS A 728 2.47 -1.43 0.92
CA HIS A 728 1.72 -0.89 2.05
C HIS A 728 0.54 -1.80 2.39
N THR A 729 0.22 -1.94 3.67
CA THR A 729 -0.90 -2.79 4.12
C THR A 729 -1.94 -1.91 4.81
N TRP A 730 -3.22 -2.17 4.58
CA TRP A 730 -4.31 -1.41 5.20
C TRP A 730 -5.17 -2.34 6.05
N THR A 731 -4.88 -2.50 7.32
CA THR A 731 -5.67 -3.34 8.23
C THR A 731 -6.66 -2.51 9.06
N GLU A 732 -7.82 -3.06 9.40
CA GLU A 732 -8.78 -2.42 10.32
C GLU A 732 -8.23 -2.28 11.74
N ILE A 733 -7.26 -3.13 12.10
CA ILE A 733 -6.51 -3.07 13.35
C ILE A 733 -5.15 -2.43 13.09
N ASN A 734 -4.84 -1.35 13.80
CA ASN A 734 -3.56 -0.64 13.68
C ASN A 734 -2.40 -1.56 14.13
N GLN A 735 -1.76 -2.24 13.18
CA GLN A 735 -0.64 -3.16 13.43
C GLN A 735 0.66 -2.53 12.91
N HIS A 736 1.49 -2.05 13.84
CA HIS A 736 2.79 -1.43 13.55
C HIS A 736 3.89 -2.49 13.46
N GLU A 737 4.62 -2.54 12.35
CA GLU A 737 5.86 -3.31 12.23
C GLU A 737 7.09 -2.41 12.15
N GLY A 738 7.58 -1.98 13.32
CA GLY A 738 8.95 -1.48 13.42
C GLY A 738 9.96 -2.61 13.21
N ASP A 739 10.90 -2.42 12.28
CA ASP A 739 12.09 -3.26 11.98
C ASP A 739 12.02 -4.19 10.75
N THR A 740 11.03 -4.06 9.85
CA THR A 740 11.06 -4.75 8.53
C THR A 740 11.42 -3.77 7.39
N PRO A 741 11.96 -4.23 6.24
CA PRO A 741 12.25 -3.36 5.10
C PRO A 741 10.99 -2.72 4.46
N PHE A 742 9.79 -3.14 4.88
CA PHE A 742 8.49 -2.64 4.44
C PHE A 742 7.93 -1.76 5.57
N ASN A 743 8.48 -0.55 5.66
CA ASN A 743 8.30 0.35 6.78
C ASN A 743 7.01 1.16 6.61
N ASP A 744 5.86 0.56 6.93
CA ASP A 744 4.63 1.32 7.20
C ASP A 744 4.48 1.55 8.71
N THR A 745 4.87 2.73 9.15
CA THR A 745 4.66 3.20 10.52
C THR A 745 3.44 4.11 10.64
N THR A 746 2.72 4.33 9.53
CA THR A 746 1.64 5.31 9.46
C THR A 746 0.31 4.61 9.75
N PRO A 747 -0.48 5.08 10.72
CA PRO A 747 -1.77 4.49 11.05
C PRO A 747 -2.68 4.42 9.82
N THR A 748 -3.24 3.24 9.54
CA THR A 748 -4.13 2.99 8.40
C THR A 748 -5.59 3.33 8.70
N ALA A 749 -6.00 3.38 9.98
CA ALA A 749 -7.11 4.19 10.50
C ALA A 749 -7.35 3.95 12.00
N ASP A 750 -7.45 5.02 12.80
CA ASP A 750 -8.30 5.06 14.00
C ASP A 750 -9.59 5.86 13.75
N THR A 751 -9.62 6.70 12.70
CA THR A 751 -10.72 7.60 12.33
C THR A 751 -10.99 7.46 10.82
N PRO A 752 -12.26 7.34 10.37
CA PRO A 752 -12.59 7.30 8.95
C PRO A 752 -12.05 8.53 8.24
N TYR A 753 -11.43 8.35 7.08
CA TYR A 753 -10.68 9.44 6.44
C TYR A 753 -11.56 10.63 6.06
N LEU A 754 -12.82 10.41 5.64
CA LEU A 754 -13.78 11.48 5.38
C LEU A 754 -14.04 12.33 6.64
N VAL A 755 -14.09 11.70 7.82
CA VAL A 755 -14.24 12.41 9.10
C VAL A 755 -13.05 13.31 9.36
N SER A 756 -11.83 12.86 9.04
CA SER A 756 -10.61 13.68 9.15
C SER A 756 -10.68 14.91 8.22
N VAL A 757 -11.14 14.74 6.97
CA VAL A 757 -11.35 15.86 6.03
C VAL A 757 -12.33 16.89 6.60
N TYR A 758 -13.46 16.45 7.16
CA TYR A 758 -14.43 17.35 7.79
C TYR A 758 -13.88 18.10 9.02
N LYS A 759 -13.04 17.46 9.83
CA LYS A 759 -12.49 18.06 11.06
C LYS A 759 -11.31 18.97 10.81
N GLU A 760 -10.44 18.60 9.87
CA GLU A 760 -9.11 19.19 9.72
C GLU A 760 -8.95 19.97 8.41
N GLY A 761 -9.93 19.86 7.49
CA GLY A 761 -9.92 20.52 6.19
C GLY A 761 -8.70 20.11 5.36
N GLU A 762 -8.04 21.09 4.77
CA GLU A 762 -6.85 20.89 3.91
C GLU A 762 -5.68 20.17 4.60
N ARG A 763 -5.64 20.09 5.94
CA ARG A 763 -4.60 19.31 6.65
C ARG A 763 -4.76 17.81 6.50
N ALA A 764 -5.97 17.34 6.20
CA ALA A 764 -6.27 15.94 5.97
C ALA A 764 -6.34 15.59 4.48
N ILE A 765 -5.96 16.52 3.59
CA ILE A 765 -5.86 16.27 2.14
C ILE A 765 -4.42 15.82 1.83
N PRO A 766 -4.22 14.74 1.04
CA PRO A 766 -2.88 14.28 0.69
C PRO A 766 -2.12 15.29 -0.16
N ASP A 767 -0.80 15.33 0.02
CA ASP A 767 0.09 16.11 -0.86
C ASP A 767 0.11 15.47 -2.24
N TYR A 768 -0.64 16.07 -3.16
CA TYR A 768 -0.78 15.58 -4.53
C TYR A 768 0.56 15.50 -5.27
N GLN A 769 1.47 16.48 -5.09
CA GLN A 769 2.75 16.49 -5.79
C GLN A 769 3.65 15.36 -5.30
N LYS A 770 3.64 15.11 -4.00
CA LYS A 770 4.33 13.97 -3.38
C LYS A 770 3.72 12.65 -3.83
N ALA A 771 2.39 12.57 -3.90
CA ALA A 771 1.68 11.40 -4.40
C ALA A 771 2.07 11.07 -5.84
N VAL A 772 2.06 12.06 -6.74
CA VAL A 772 2.48 11.88 -8.14
C VAL A 772 3.93 11.42 -8.25
N GLN A 773 4.84 11.94 -7.41
CA GLN A 773 6.24 11.50 -7.37
C GLN A 773 6.40 10.06 -6.87
N ASN A 774 5.45 9.58 -6.07
CA ASN A 774 5.42 8.26 -5.47
C ASN A 774 4.35 7.35 -6.09
N ASN A 775 4.16 7.45 -7.42
CA ASN A 775 3.26 6.56 -8.17
C ASN A 775 1.80 6.58 -7.66
N GLY A 776 1.30 7.79 -7.37
CA GLY A 776 -0.08 8.06 -6.94
C GLY A 776 -0.32 8.03 -5.43
N TRP A 777 0.69 7.74 -4.60
CA TRP A 777 0.52 7.49 -3.16
C TRP A 777 1.22 8.53 -2.27
N ASP A 778 0.49 9.11 -1.31
CA ASP A 778 1.05 9.97 -0.28
C ASP A 778 1.48 9.17 0.95
N SER A 779 2.79 9.21 1.22
CA SER A 779 3.41 8.47 2.30
C SER A 779 3.10 8.94 3.71
N GLU A 780 2.59 10.16 3.87
CA GLU A 780 2.31 10.74 5.18
C GLU A 780 0.91 10.38 5.67
N LEU A 781 -0.06 10.36 4.76
CA LEU A 781 -1.44 10.02 5.09
C LEU A 781 -1.82 8.59 4.70
N ASN A 782 -0.91 7.86 4.04
CA ASN A 782 -1.09 6.49 3.56
C ASN A 782 -2.34 6.30 2.68
N VAL A 783 -2.50 7.18 1.68
CA VAL A 783 -3.63 7.17 0.74
C VAL A 783 -3.16 7.42 -0.69
N PHE A 784 -3.95 6.97 -1.65
CA PHE A 784 -3.82 7.40 -3.03
C PHE A 784 -4.55 8.73 -3.23
N ALA A 785 -4.00 9.58 -4.09
CA ALA A 785 -4.56 10.90 -4.36
C ALA A 785 -4.94 11.05 -5.84
N ALA A 786 -6.04 11.75 -6.13
CA ALA A 786 -6.37 12.24 -7.45
C ALA A 786 -7.09 13.60 -7.41
N GLU A 787 -6.86 14.43 -8.43
CA GLU A 787 -7.53 15.73 -8.55
C GLU A 787 -8.79 15.62 -9.43
N LEU A 788 -9.77 16.50 -9.19
CA LEU A 788 -10.95 16.60 -10.06
C LEU A 788 -10.54 16.96 -11.49
N GLY A 789 -11.16 16.30 -12.46
CA GLY A 789 -10.90 16.46 -13.89
C GLY A 789 -9.79 15.56 -14.44
N GLU A 790 -9.06 14.84 -13.58
CA GLU A 790 -8.07 13.88 -14.04
C GLU A 790 -8.68 12.71 -14.81
N VAL A 791 -7.88 12.14 -15.73
CA VAL A 791 -8.17 10.85 -16.37
C VAL A 791 -6.98 9.94 -16.05
N VAL A 792 -7.18 9.01 -15.13
CA VAL A 792 -6.13 8.17 -14.56
C VAL A 792 -6.23 6.77 -15.13
N ASP A 793 -5.13 6.25 -15.68
CA ASP A 793 -4.98 4.81 -15.95
C ASP A 793 -4.45 4.13 -14.69
N ILE A 794 -5.23 3.23 -14.10
CA ILE A 794 -4.87 2.45 -12.91
C ILE A 794 -4.49 1.04 -13.35
N ILE A 795 -3.26 0.64 -13.12
CA ILE A 795 -2.71 -0.66 -13.54
C ILE A 795 -2.52 -1.53 -12.32
N LEU A 796 -3.43 -2.49 -12.14
CA LEU A 796 -3.31 -3.54 -11.13
C LEU A 796 -2.29 -4.56 -11.59
N VAL A 797 -1.31 -4.91 -10.75
CA VAL A 797 -0.23 -5.85 -11.07
C VAL A 797 -0.16 -6.92 -10.01
N ASN A 798 -0.10 -8.18 -10.46
CA ASN A 798 0.01 -9.36 -9.60
C ASN A 798 1.47 -9.78 -9.44
N GLU A 799 2.07 -9.53 -8.28
CA GLU A 799 3.45 -9.89 -7.92
C GLU A 799 3.50 -11.15 -7.04
N PRO A 800 4.65 -11.86 -6.99
CA PRO A 800 4.74 -13.09 -6.23
C PRO A 800 4.61 -12.85 -4.73
N ALA A 801 4.09 -13.84 -4.02
CA ALA A 801 4.08 -13.92 -2.57
C ALA A 801 5.52 -14.05 -2.02
N GLY A 802 6.18 -12.91 -1.83
CA GLY A 802 7.44 -12.74 -1.11
C GLY A 802 8.46 -13.89 -1.27
N VAL A 803 8.96 -14.38 -0.12
CA VAL A 803 10.08 -15.35 -0.01
C VAL A 803 9.64 -16.80 -0.29
N ILE A 804 8.33 -17.06 -0.32
CA ILE A 804 7.75 -18.43 -0.44
C ILE A 804 7.41 -18.75 -1.90
N GLY A 805 7.19 -17.72 -2.72
CA GLY A 805 6.71 -17.87 -4.09
C GLY A 805 5.21 -18.19 -4.12
N GLY A 806 4.61 -18.09 -5.31
CA GLY A 806 3.17 -18.30 -5.53
C GLY A 806 2.45 -17.02 -5.94
N TYR A 807 1.28 -17.20 -6.53
CA TYR A 807 0.39 -16.15 -7.03
C TYR A 807 -1.05 -16.60 -6.79
N ASP A 808 -1.94 -15.67 -6.48
CA ASP A 808 -3.37 -15.93 -6.39
C ASP A 808 -4.13 -15.09 -7.43
N VAL A 809 -5.43 -15.32 -7.58
CA VAL A 809 -6.33 -14.45 -8.35
C VAL A 809 -7.05 -13.49 -7.41
N HIS A 810 -7.29 -12.26 -7.87
CA HIS A 810 -7.80 -11.19 -7.02
C HIS A 810 -8.94 -10.44 -7.72
N PRO A 811 -10.21 -10.63 -7.34
CA PRO A 811 -11.24 -9.69 -7.73
C PRO A 811 -10.94 -8.36 -7.05
N PHE A 812 -10.69 -7.29 -7.81
CA PHE A 812 -10.53 -5.96 -7.27
C PHE A 812 -11.84 -5.18 -7.45
N HIS A 813 -12.29 -4.54 -6.38
CA HIS A 813 -13.47 -3.69 -6.34
C HIS A 813 -13.04 -2.23 -6.11
N PHE A 814 -13.69 -1.31 -6.83
CA PHE A 814 -13.49 0.13 -6.71
C PHE A 814 -14.78 0.78 -6.19
N HIS A 815 -14.73 1.38 -4.99
CA HIS A 815 -15.79 2.24 -4.48
C HIS A 815 -15.74 3.60 -5.18
N GLY A 816 -16.88 4.25 -5.35
CA GLY A 816 -16.98 5.53 -6.05
C GLY A 816 -17.45 5.35 -7.50
N ALA A 817 -16.92 6.14 -8.43
CA ALA A 817 -17.30 6.03 -9.83
C ALA A 817 -16.79 4.74 -10.46
N HIS A 818 -17.60 4.14 -11.33
CA HIS A 818 -17.24 2.92 -12.04
C HIS A 818 -16.08 3.17 -13.01
N VAL A 819 -15.20 2.19 -13.15
CA VAL A 819 -14.00 2.26 -13.99
C VAL A 819 -14.26 1.61 -15.34
N TRP A 820 -13.65 2.16 -16.40
CA TRP A 820 -13.61 1.46 -17.69
C TRP A 820 -12.60 0.32 -17.61
N ASP A 821 -13.06 -0.92 -17.81
CA ASP A 821 -12.19 -2.10 -17.81
C ASP A 821 -11.46 -2.21 -19.16
N MET A 822 -10.22 -1.72 -19.21
CA MET A 822 -9.38 -1.71 -20.42
C MET A 822 -8.80 -3.10 -20.74
N GLY A 823 -9.19 -4.13 -19.99
CA GLY A 823 -8.77 -5.50 -20.17
C GLY A 823 -7.54 -5.88 -19.33
N SER A 824 -7.09 -7.11 -19.57
CA SER A 824 -6.05 -7.76 -18.80
C SER A 824 -5.09 -8.58 -19.66
N GLY A 825 -4.00 -9.05 -19.05
CA GLY A 825 -3.08 -9.96 -19.72
C GLY A 825 -1.95 -10.47 -18.85
N PRO A 826 -1.17 -11.43 -19.38
CA PRO A 826 -0.03 -12.02 -18.69
C PRO A 826 1.14 -11.05 -18.57
N GLY A 827 2.00 -11.30 -17.59
CA GLY A 827 3.31 -10.68 -17.50
C GLY A 827 3.29 -9.22 -17.05
N VAL A 828 4.25 -8.45 -17.58
CA VAL A 828 4.39 -7.02 -17.30
C VAL A 828 3.47 -6.22 -18.23
N TYR A 829 2.75 -5.25 -17.67
CA TYR A 829 1.89 -4.36 -18.43
C TYR A 829 2.67 -3.59 -19.51
N ASN A 830 2.10 -3.53 -20.72
CA ASN A 830 2.61 -2.73 -21.81
C ASN A 830 1.48 -1.88 -22.39
N ALA A 831 1.54 -0.56 -22.12
CA ALA A 831 0.53 0.38 -22.57
C ALA A 831 0.32 0.34 -24.09
N THR A 832 1.40 0.34 -24.90
CA THR A 832 1.28 0.30 -26.36
C THR A 832 0.58 -0.97 -26.84
N ALA A 833 0.90 -2.12 -26.25
CA ALA A 833 0.25 -3.38 -26.61
C ALA A 833 -1.23 -3.40 -26.20
N ASN A 834 -1.58 -2.88 -25.02
CA ASN A 834 -2.98 -2.79 -24.63
C ASN A 834 -3.76 -1.82 -25.54
N GLN A 835 -3.18 -0.64 -25.82
CA GLN A 835 -3.80 0.34 -26.72
C GLN A 835 -4.05 -0.21 -28.13
N GLU A 836 -3.22 -1.14 -28.62
CA GLU A 836 -3.50 -1.84 -29.88
C GLU A 836 -4.77 -2.70 -29.81
N ARG A 837 -5.00 -3.40 -28.68
CA ARG A 837 -6.20 -4.21 -28.46
C ARG A 837 -7.45 -3.36 -28.30
N LEU A 838 -7.32 -2.14 -27.79
CA LEU A 838 -8.42 -1.19 -27.60
C LEU A 838 -8.88 -0.48 -28.90
N LYS A 839 -8.19 -0.62 -30.03
CA LYS A 839 -8.52 0.13 -31.26
C LYS A 839 -9.92 -0.16 -31.80
N ASP A 840 -10.35 -1.41 -31.70
CA ASP A 840 -11.63 -1.90 -32.20
C ASP A 840 -12.54 -2.42 -31.07
N TYR A 841 -12.29 -1.97 -29.84
CA TYR A 841 -13.01 -2.40 -28.65
C TYR A 841 -13.35 -1.19 -27.78
N ASN A 842 -14.63 -1.01 -27.42
CA ASN A 842 -15.04 0.00 -26.44
C ASN A 842 -15.28 -0.64 -25.07
N PRO A 843 -14.42 -0.39 -24.05
CA PRO A 843 -14.60 -0.90 -22.70
C PRO A 843 -15.96 -0.57 -22.09
N ILE A 844 -16.55 -1.53 -21.39
CA ILE A 844 -17.67 -1.27 -20.47
C ILE A 844 -17.15 -0.56 -19.21
N VAL A 845 -18.04 0.17 -18.54
CA VAL A 845 -17.80 0.61 -17.16
C VAL A 845 -18.28 -0.48 -16.21
N ARG A 846 -17.53 -0.68 -15.12
CA ARG A 846 -17.85 -1.65 -14.08
C ARG A 846 -17.14 -1.30 -12.79
N ASP A 847 -17.51 -1.93 -11.68
CA ASP A 847 -16.90 -1.65 -10.37
C ASP A 847 -16.04 -2.79 -9.85
N THR A 848 -16.12 -4.00 -10.43
CA THR A 848 -15.34 -5.15 -9.96
C THR A 848 -14.78 -5.99 -11.11
N SER A 849 -13.47 -6.24 -11.13
CA SER A 849 -12.91 -7.20 -12.10
C SER A 849 -11.70 -7.99 -11.62
N LEU A 850 -11.46 -9.12 -12.28
CA LEU A 850 -10.59 -10.20 -11.79
C LEU A 850 -9.15 -10.04 -12.28
N LEU A 851 -8.22 -9.70 -11.38
CA LEU A 851 -6.79 -9.77 -11.63
C LEU A 851 -6.34 -11.23 -11.58
N PHE A 852 -6.05 -11.82 -12.74
CA PHE A 852 -5.63 -13.21 -12.84
C PHE A 852 -4.14 -13.42 -12.51
N ARG A 853 -3.80 -14.67 -12.22
CA ARG A 853 -2.45 -15.23 -12.38
C ARG A 853 -2.37 -15.92 -13.73
N TYR A 854 -1.62 -15.38 -14.68
CA TYR A 854 -1.38 -16.02 -15.97
C TYR A 854 -0.09 -16.84 -15.90
N GLY A 855 -0.17 -18.01 -15.26
CA GLY A 855 0.94 -18.94 -15.04
C GLY A 855 0.46 -20.23 -14.37
N ASP A 856 1.27 -21.29 -14.42
CA ASP A 856 0.97 -22.57 -13.74
C ASP A 856 1.05 -22.39 -12.20
N PRO A 857 0.08 -22.89 -11.42
CA PRO A 857 0.06 -22.76 -9.95
C PRO A 857 1.30 -23.28 -9.21
N TYR A 858 2.15 -24.12 -9.82
CA TYR A 858 3.29 -24.75 -9.16
C TYR A 858 4.66 -24.06 -9.34
N TYR A 859 4.72 -22.85 -9.89
CA TYR A 859 5.99 -22.14 -10.07
C TYR A 859 6.52 -21.48 -8.79
N GLY A 860 7.10 -22.32 -7.91
CA GLY A 860 7.82 -21.93 -6.69
C GLY A 860 9.32 -22.28 -6.67
N ASP A 861 9.90 -22.64 -7.81
CA ASP A 861 11.33 -22.97 -7.95
C ASP A 861 11.83 -22.43 -9.30
N GLY A 862 12.78 -21.48 -9.26
CA GLY A 862 13.71 -21.28 -10.38
C GLY A 862 13.30 -20.31 -11.50
N HIS A 863 12.16 -19.63 -11.41
CA HIS A 863 11.80 -18.56 -12.36
C HIS A 863 11.95 -17.18 -11.71
N ASN A 864 12.51 -16.22 -12.47
CA ASN A 864 12.72 -14.84 -12.03
C ASN A 864 11.41 -14.25 -11.48
N TYR A 865 11.49 -13.46 -10.40
CA TYR A 865 10.41 -12.61 -9.87
C TYR A 865 9.82 -11.71 -10.97
N THR A 866 8.84 -12.22 -11.73
CA THR A 866 8.18 -11.52 -12.83
C THR A 866 6.70 -11.51 -12.57
N SER A 867 6.08 -10.33 -12.63
CA SER A 867 4.64 -10.13 -12.51
C SER A 867 3.89 -11.15 -13.38
N GLN A 868 2.84 -11.79 -12.85
CA GLN A 868 2.12 -12.85 -13.57
C GLN A 868 0.87 -12.36 -14.26
N GLY A 869 0.43 -11.15 -14.00
CA GLY A 869 -0.76 -10.62 -14.60
C GLY A 869 -0.90 -9.15 -14.32
N TRP A 870 -1.62 -8.49 -15.21
CA TRP A 870 -2.06 -7.14 -15.03
C TRP A 870 -3.53 -7.00 -15.43
N ARG A 871 -4.21 -6.05 -14.81
CA ARG A 871 -5.51 -5.55 -15.26
C ARG A 871 -5.45 -4.02 -15.29
N ALA A 872 -5.93 -3.43 -16.38
CA ALA A 872 -5.88 -2.00 -16.59
C ALA A 872 -7.28 -1.40 -16.49
N TRP A 873 -7.40 -0.35 -15.68
CA TRP A 873 -8.60 0.44 -15.53
C TRP A 873 -8.34 1.87 -15.99
N ARG A 874 -9.37 2.52 -16.52
CA ARG A 874 -9.37 3.97 -16.70
C ARG A 874 -10.46 4.57 -15.82
N LEU A 875 -10.13 5.64 -15.14
CA LEU A 875 -11.06 6.43 -14.34
C LEU A 875 -11.01 7.88 -14.80
N LYS A 876 -12.18 8.50 -14.96
CA LYS A 876 -12.28 9.95 -15.06
C LYS A 876 -12.78 10.46 -13.71
N VAL A 877 -11.97 11.27 -13.04
CA VAL A 877 -12.26 11.76 -11.70
C VAL A 877 -13.23 12.95 -11.82
N THR A 878 -14.52 12.70 -11.67
CA THR A 878 -15.56 13.74 -11.76
C THR A 878 -16.11 14.14 -10.41
N ASP A 879 -16.01 13.27 -9.41
CA ASP A 879 -16.74 13.40 -8.16
C ASP A 879 -15.75 13.34 -6.98
N PRO A 880 -15.74 14.37 -6.12
CA PRO A 880 -14.85 14.40 -4.99
C PRO A 880 -15.33 13.40 -3.92
N GLY A 881 -14.40 12.82 -3.17
CA GLY A 881 -14.74 11.90 -2.11
C GLY A 881 -13.57 11.07 -1.60
N VAL A 882 -13.89 10.18 -0.68
CA VAL A 882 -12.94 9.22 -0.09
C VAL A 882 -13.46 7.82 -0.39
N TRP A 883 -12.70 7.06 -1.15
CA TRP A 883 -13.15 5.80 -1.74
C TRP A 883 -12.18 4.66 -1.46
N MET A 884 -12.70 3.47 -1.19
CA MET A 884 -11.87 2.28 -1.03
C MET A 884 -11.62 1.59 -2.37
N VAL A 885 -10.43 1.04 -2.55
CA VAL A 885 -10.12 0.10 -3.63
C VAL A 885 -9.48 -1.13 -3.01
N HIS A 886 -10.11 -2.29 -3.16
CA HIS A 886 -9.68 -3.47 -2.41
C HIS A 886 -9.92 -4.79 -3.14
N CYS A 887 -9.20 -5.82 -2.69
CA CYS A 887 -9.53 -7.18 -3.09
C CYS A 887 -10.85 -7.60 -2.43
N HIS A 888 -11.75 -8.17 -3.22
CA HIS A 888 -13.04 -8.69 -2.78
C HIS A 888 -12.97 -10.16 -2.31
N ILE A 889 -11.76 -10.64 -1.97
CA ILE A 889 -11.56 -11.83 -1.15
C ILE A 889 -11.48 -11.35 0.31
N LEU A 890 -12.44 -11.75 1.15
CA LEU A 890 -12.57 -11.24 2.52
C LEU A 890 -11.32 -11.51 3.36
N GLN A 891 -10.72 -12.69 3.21
CA GLN A 891 -9.48 -13.04 3.90
C GLN A 891 -8.36 -12.06 3.54
N HIS A 892 -8.24 -11.70 2.25
CA HIS A 892 -7.22 -10.78 1.78
C HIS A 892 -7.48 -9.36 2.25
N MET A 893 -8.75 -8.92 2.25
CA MET A 893 -9.15 -7.63 2.80
C MET A 893 -8.78 -7.51 4.29
N VAL A 894 -9.13 -8.52 5.10
CA VAL A 894 -8.75 -8.59 6.54
C VAL A 894 -7.23 -8.54 6.74
N MET A 895 -6.48 -9.21 5.85
CA MET A 895 -5.00 -9.20 5.86
C MET A 895 -4.38 -7.93 5.24
N GLY A 896 -5.20 -6.98 4.80
CA GLY A 896 -4.76 -5.64 4.40
C GLY A 896 -4.66 -5.35 2.90
N MET A 897 -5.25 -6.19 2.04
CA MET A 897 -5.31 -6.00 0.58
C MET A 897 -6.34 -4.96 0.15
N GLN A 898 -6.23 -3.76 0.69
CA GLN A 898 -7.14 -2.64 0.45
C GLN A 898 -6.36 -1.33 0.42
N THR A 899 -6.94 -0.28 -0.13
CA THR A 899 -6.39 1.07 -0.12
C THR A 899 -7.51 2.10 0.01
N VAL A 900 -7.14 3.31 0.43
CA VAL A 900 -8.03 4.47 0.43
C VAL A 900 -7.55 5.47 -0.63
N TRP A 901 -8.47 6.00 -1.41
CA TRP A 901 -8.29 7.03 -2.42
C TRP A 901 -9.00 8.31 -1.99
N VAL A 902 -8.31 9.44 -2.07
CA VAL A 902 -8.87 10.76 -1.81
C VAL A 902 -8.90 11.53 -3.13
N MET A 903 -10.10 11.95 -3.52
CA MET A 903 -10.34 12.64 -4.77
C MET A 903 -10.85 14.06 -4.51
N GLY A 904 -10.11 15.06 -4.99
CA GLY A 904 -10.42 16.48 -4.77
C GLY A 904 -9.85 17.07 -3.47
N ASN A 905 -10.01 18.38 -3.31
CA ASN A 905 -9.60 19.12 -2.11
C ASN A 905 -10.70 19.15 -1.04
N ALA A 906 -10.40 19.72 0.14
CA ALA A 906 -11.35 19.70 1.25
C ALA A 906 -12.64 20.47 0.94
N SER A 907 -12.54 21.59 0.22
CA SER A 907 -13.72 22.39 -0.14
C SER A 907 -14.63 21.71 -1.16
N GLU A 908 -14.06 20.86 -2.03
CA GLU A 908 -14.80 20.05 -2.99
C GLU A 908 -15.47 18.85 -2.30
N ILE A 909 -14.74 18.13 -1.43
CA ILE A 909 -15.27 16.97 -0.69
C ILE A 909 -16.38 17.37 0.28
N THR A 910 -16.21 18.51 0.97
CA THR A 910 -17.18 18.99 1.97
C THR A 910 -18.23 19.92 1.38
N TYR A 911 -18.29 20.02 0.05
CA TYR A 911 -19.14 20.97 -0.65
C TYR A 911 -20.60 20.88 -0.19
N SER A 912 -21.26 22.05 -0.09
CA SER A 912 -22.66 22.21 0.33
C SER A 912 -23.01 21.76 1.75
N THR A 913 -22.05 21.32 2.55
CA THR A 913 -22.28 21.00 3.96
C THR A 913 -21.71 22.09 4.87
N SER A 914 -22.26 22.22 6.07
CA SER A 914 -21.70 23.07 7.13
C SER A 914 -21.35 22.20 8.34
N PRO A 915 -20.39 22.60 9.19
CA PRO A 915 -19.99 21.81 10.35
C PRO A 915 -21.16 21.40 11.24
N ASP A 916 -22.16 22.28 11.40
CA ASP A 916 -23.35 22.00 12.19
C ASP A 916 -24.19 20.86 11.60
N LEU A 917 -24.29 20.77 10.27
CA LEU A 917 -25.06 19.74 9.58
C LEU A 917 -24.43 18.34 9.72
N VAL A 918 -23.11 18.26 9.78
CA VAL A 918 -22.40 16.97 9.79
C VAL A 918 -21.91 16.56 11.19
N ALA A 919 -22.05 17.42 12.21
CA ALA A 919 -21.48 17.22 13.54
C ALA A 919 -21.72 15.82 14.13
N GLY A 920 -22.93 15.28 13.95
CA GLY A 920 -23.31 13.95 14.44
C GLY A 920 -22.60 12.77 13.79
N TYR A 921 -22.13 12.94 12.56
CA TYR A 921 -21.38 11.93 11.82
C TYR A 921 -19.88 11.94 12.17
N LEU A 922 -19.36 13.02 12.76
CA LEU A 922 -17.93 13.21 13.00
C LEU A 922 -17.42 12.49 14.26
N THR A 923 -18.30 11.96 15.09
CA THR A 923 -17.95 11.29 16.35
C THR A 923 -18.45 9.85 16.33
N TYR A 924 -17.62 8.90 16.78
CA TYR A 924 -18.04 7.51 16.92
C TYR A 924 -19.22 7.39 17.89
N GLY A 925 -20.37 6.91 17.37
CA GLY A 925 -21.63 6.89 18.11
C GLY A 925 -22.23 8.27 18.40
N GLY A 926 -21.95 9.27 17.55
CA GLY A 926 -22.53 10.60 17.62
C GLY A 926 -24.06 10.60 17.40
N ASP A 927 -24.68 11.78 17.46
CA ASP A 927 -26.15 11.91 17.43
C ASP A 927 -26.80 11.66 16.06
N ALA A 928 -26.00 11.43 15.00
CA ALA A 928 -26.50 10.86 13.74
C ALA A 928 -26.76 9.34 13.83
N TYR A 929 -26.26 8.68 14.88
CA TYR A 929 -26.47 7.26 15.17
C TYR A 929 -27.51 7.13 16.29
N GLY A 930 -28.67 6.57 15.97
CA GLY A 930 -29.77 6.42 16.93
C GLY A 930 -29.58 5.21 17.85
N ASN A 931 -30.32 5.16 18.95
CA ASN A 931 -30.40 3.96 19.78
C ASN A 931 -31.75 3.89 20.54
N ALA A 932 -31.87 2.95 21.48
CA ALA A 932 -33.09 2.76 22.27
C ALA A 932 -33.48 3.97 23.17
N THR A 933 -32.59 4.94 23.36
CA THR A 933 -32.77 6.06 24.29
C THR A 933 -32.91 7.42 23.60
N TYR A 934 -32.49 7.55 22.33
CA TYR A 934 -32.66 8.79 21.56
C TYR A 934 -32.76 8.53 20.05
N ASP A 935 -33.54 9.39 19.39
CA ASP A 935 -33.68 9.42 17.93
C ASP A 935 -32.52 10.19 17.28
N PRO A 936 -32.02 9.74 16.12
CA PRO A 936 -30.90 10.40 15.47
C PRO A 936 -31.31 11.73 14.83
N LEU A 937 -30.34 12.63 14.75
CA LEU A 937 -30.41 13.87 13.98
C LEU A 937 -29.61 13.68 12.69
N VAL A 938 -30.32 13.59 11.56
CA VAL A 938 -29.80 13.16 10.27
C VAL A 938 -29.84 14.32 9.29
N THR A 939 -28.82 14.46 8.45
CA THR A 939 -28.82 15.44 7.35
C THR A 939 -29.32 14.77 6.09
N HIS A 940 -30.41 15.30 5.51
CA HIS A 940 -30.93 14.85 4.22
C HIS A 940 -30.08 15.48 3.12
N TYR A 941 -29.30 14.65 2.43
CA TYR A 941 -28.35 15.06 1.40
C TYR A 941 -29.00 15.27 0.04
N TYR A 942 -29.95 14.41 -0.33
CA TYR A 942 -30.65 14.53 -1.61
C TYR A 942 -31.96 15.31 -1.46
N ASP A 943 -32.30 16.08 -2.47
CA ASP A 943 -33.62 16.70 -2.57
C ASP A 943 -34.67 15.64 -2.99
N ASP A 944 -35.79 15.59 -2.27
CA ASP A 944 -36.97 14.78 -2.65
C ASP A 944 -37.60 15.22 -3.99
#